data_AF-A0A8J6CL12-F1
#
_entry.id   AF-A0A8J6CL12-F1
#
_cell.length_a   1.000
_cell.length_b   1.000
_cell.length_c   1.000
_cell.angle_alpha   90.00
_cell.angle_beta   90.00
_cell.angle_gamma   90.00
#
_symmetry.space_group_name_H-M   'P 1'
#
loop_
_entity.id
_entity.type
_entity.pdbx_description
1 polymer ?
#
loop_
_entity_poly.entity_id
_entity_poly.type
_entity_poly.pdbx_seq_one_letter_code
_entity_poly.pdbx_strand_id
1 'polypeptide(L)'
;MGVNAEIEFPAIEFRSSDLKRGTDGWRHLCKKVQEACEKFGCFEVVYDTISTKVREETFGLMKELVEVPVERKQKNTSPMPYHGWVGPCEQVSLLYEGFGIGNASNYDCVKSFTQLIDTIHTMGTQMEELNKLIWLMLIDSYGLRDDSLKLNYTTLVRMMKYMAPPPGEYERGLFAHTDKPVSTLICEDQVSGLEIEVNDGQWIKLTNLSPSSFVFVVGDPLKAWSNGRLKSVNHRVMMSGDKDRYSIAAFVIPNEGTIIKTPKELIDDQHPRLFKDFDFMEFFLFAFSDPARHIDNGELLHVFAGLSPPACNALLDGLIKLRRFDSMWDLYKELFSRGFCLMVLINCCCCQGDVLKAHNLFYELLMQGIPPNVVVYTTVIKLLCNEGKMLEAERMFRLIKKGYFLPNLMMISDRLGPNIVSFGILIDGLCKVSELTVARRYFVCRVKYGVFPNIFVYNCLIDGYCRAGNVSEAVELSSEMEKLEILPDVITYSILIKGLCTVGKVEEGSFLLQKMNKDGVLANSMTYNSLIDRYCKVGNMEKALEICSQINENGVEPNVITFSTLIDGYCKTGNMEVVVGFYSEMVIGSLVSDVVAYTALINGYCKNGNIKEAFRLHKEMLESGLMPNVFTLTCKVCFDQATSFVLLGYFALPRHHWEKTINGRKSQPKEKPITNMPGVNPEIDFPAIEFRSSDLKRGTEGWNRLCKRVQEACETFGCFEVVYEKVSTKLREDAFGLMKEMVELPVETKQKNNSPMPYHGWVGPCKQVSVLYEGFGVGDASNYDSVKSFAQLMWPNGHPHFSDTIHTLATQMEDLNKLIWLMLIDSYGLGDDSLKMNYTTLVRMMKYMAPPPGEYERGLFAHTDKPVSTLICEDQISGLEIEVNDGQWIKLTNLSPSSFVFVVGDPLKAWSNGRLKSVNHRVMMSGDKDRYSIAAFVIPNEGTIIKTPKEFIDDQHPRLFKDLDFMEFFLFAFSDPARHIDNGELLHVFAGLSPPVSN
;
A
#
# COMPACT_ATOMS: atom_id res chain seq x y z
N MET A 1 9.47 48.16 8.03
CA MET A 1 8.78 49.13 8.90
C MET A 1 9.46 49.08 10.27
N GLY A 2 9.91 50.25 10.77
CA GLY A 2 10.27 50.54 12.15
C GLY A 2 11.22 49.59 12.91
N VAL A 3 12.54 49.81 12.78
CA VAL A 3 13.46 49.54 13.90
C VAL A 3 13.29 50.72 14.85
N ASN A 4 12.55 50.55 15.96
CA ASN A 4 12.46 51.56 17.01
C ASN A 4 11.98 50.96 18.34
N ALA A 5 12.93 50.36 19.05
CA ALA A 5 13.18 50.45 20.50
C ALA A 5 14.37 49.51 20.75
N GLU A 6 15.38 49.93 21.54
CA GLU A 6 16.38 49.01 22.08
C GLU A 6 15.67 48.03 23.01
N ILE A 7 15.08 46.98 22.45
CA ILE A 7 14.54 45.87 23.23
C ILE A 7 15.75 45.07 23.68
N GLU A 8 16.13 45.25 24.95
CA GLU A 8 17.21 44.50 25.58
C GLU A 8 16.83 43.00 25.58
N PHE A 9 17.54 42.22 24.75
CA PHE A 9 17.37 40.78 24.68
C PHE A 9 17.86 40.14 25.98
N PRO A 10 17.10 39.24 26.62
CA PRO A 10 17.49 38.68 27.91
C PRO A 10 18.76 37.84 27.78
N ALA A 11 19.83 38.27 28.45
CA ALA A 11 21.07 37.52 28.63
C ALA A 11 21.21 37.06 30.09
N ILE A 12 21.38 35.75 30.29
CA ILE A 12 21.44 35.12 31.61
C ILE A 12 22.77 34.38 31.78
N GLU A 13 23.55 34.77 32.77
CA GLU A 13 24.81 34.10 33.09
C GLU A 13 24.58 32.93 34.04
N PHE A 14 24.96 31.74 33.61
CA PHE A 14 24.94 30.52 34.41
C PHE A 14 26.34 30.31 35.00
N ARG A 15 26.57 30.92 36.16
CA ARG A 15 27.82 30.78 36.91
C ARG A 15 27.77 29.51 37.75
N SER A 16 28.87 28.76 37.77
CA SER A 16 29.00 27.52 38.55
C SER A 16 28.63 27.67 40.04
N SER A 17 28.81 28.85 40.64
CA SER A 17 28.42 29.15 42.04
C SER A 17 26.91 29.16 42.28
N ASP A 18 26.13 29.47 41.24
CA ASP A 18 24.70 29.77 41.34
C ASP A 18 23.83 28.58 40.87
N LEU A 19 24.44 27.58 40.22
CA LEU A 19 23.77 26.39 39.67
C LEU A 19 23.42 25.33 40.72
N LYS A 20 23.78 25.53 41.99
CA LYS A 20 23.44 24.60 43.07
C LYS A 20 21.95 24.70 43.40
N ARG A 21 21.16 23.71 42.99
CA ARG A 21 19.71 23.60 43.23
C ARG A 21 19.35 23.86 44.71
N GLY A 22 18.34 24.70 44.93
CA GLY A 22 17.85 25.08 46.27
C GLY A 22 18.56 26.25 46.96
N THR A 23 19.62 26.80 46.37
CA THR A 23 20.26 28.05 46.84
C THR A 23 19.51 29.30 46.39
N ASP A 24 19.82 30.46 46.97
CA ASP A 24 19.24 31.73 46.53
C ASP A 24 19.67 32.10 45.10
N GLY A 25 20.91 31.76 44.72
CA GLY A 25 21.39 31.89 43.34
C GLY A 25 20.53 31.10 42.35
N TRP A 26 20.22 29.83 42.68
CA TRP A 26 19.36 28.99 41.85
C TRP A 26 17.95 29.55 41.71
N ARG A 27 17.33 29.99 42.81
CA ARG A 27 15.97 30.58 42.77
C ARG A 27 15.93 31.86 41.92
N HIS A 28 16.98 32.67 42.01
CA HIS A 28 17.13 33.87 41.18
C HIS A 28 17.24 33.52 39.69
N LEU A 29 18.01 32.50 39.35
CA LEU A 29 18.11 31.99 37.97
C LEU A 29 16.76 31.42 37.47
N CYS A 30 16.07 30.63 38.29
CA CYS A 30 14.74 30.08 37.97
C CYS A 30 13.76 31.19 37.56
N LYS A 31 13.72 32.27 38.34
CA LYS A 31 12.86 33.41 38.07
C LYS A 31 13.22 34.10 36.75
N LYS A 32 14.50 34.37 36.51
CA LYS A 32 14.96 34.99 35.25
C LYS A 32 14.65 34.14 34.02
N VAL A 33 14.89 32.83 34.10
CA VAL A 33 14.62 31.88 33.01
C VAL A 33 13.12 31.83 32.72
N GLN A 34 12.27 31.74 33.75
CA GLN A 34 10.82 31.79 33.58
C GLN A 34 10.38 33.08 32.90
N GLU A 35 10.77 34.25 33.43
CA GLU A 35 10.38 35.55 32.88
C GLU A 35 10.80 35.71 31.42
N ALA A 36 12.00 35.23 31.07
CA ALA A 36 12.49 35.27 29.69
C ALA A 36 11.68 34.36 28.75
N CYS A 37 11.39 33.12 29.17
CA CYS A 37 10.60 32.18 28.36
C CYS A 37 9.11 32.57 28.24
N GLU A 38 8.51 33.18 29.25
CA GLU A 38 7.12 33.67 29.18
C GLU A 38 7.01 34.91 28.27
N LYS A 39 7.96 35.85 28.39
CA LYS A 39 7.91 37.12 27.66
C LYS A 39 8.43 37.03 26.22
N PHE A 40 9.56 36.38 26.02
CA PHE A 40 10.26 36.35 24.74
C PHE A 40 10.21 34.99 24.06
N GLY A 41 10.02 33.91 24.82
CA GLY A 41 10.10 32.53 24.29
C GLY A 41 11.51 32.06 23.98
N CYS A 42 12.52 32.90 24.25
CA CYS A 42 13.93 32.57 24.10
C CYS A 42 14.81 33.52 24.95
N PHE A 43 16.07 33.15 25.15
CA PHE A 43 17.07 33.98 25.82
C PHE A 43 18.51 33.56 25.48
N GLU A 44 19.45 34.49 25.62
CA GLU A 44 20.89 34.20 25.58
C GLU A 44 21.32 33.65 26.94
N VAL A 45 22.04 32.53 26.93
CA VAL A 45 22.64 31.92 28.12
C VAL A 45 24.14 31.85 27.96
N VAL A 46 24.86 32.45 28.89
CA VAL A 46 26.32 32.34 29.00
C VAL A 46 26.63 31.24 29.99
N TYR A 47 27.20 30.13 29.52
CA TYR A 47 27.46 28.96 30.36
C TYR A 47 28.96 28.72 30.49
N ASP A 48 29.52 29.03 31.67
CA ASP A 48 30.96 29.04 31.95
C ASP A 48 31.63 27.65 31.82
N THR A 49 30.84 26.58 31.86
CA THR A 49 31.29 25.20 31.80
C THR A 49 31.66 24.77 30.37
N ILE A 50 31.10 25.43 29.34
CA ILE A 50 31.48 25.18 27.94
C ILE A 50 32.66 26.09 27.59
N SER A 51 33.86 25.51 27.51
CA SER A 51 35.05 26.28 27.19
C SER A 51 34.98 26.84 25.75
N THR A 52 35.47 28.07 25.58
CA THR A 52 35.63 28.70 24.25
C THR A 52 36.47 27.83 23.31
N LYS A 53 37.45 27.10 23.86
CA LYS A 53 38.29 26.14 23.12
C LYS A 53 37.46 25.03 22.46
N VAL A 54 36.57 24.36 23.20
CA VAL A 54 35.72 23.28 22.65
C VAL A 54 34.82 23.83 21.54
N ARG A 55 34.27 25.02 21.72
CA ARG A 55 33.46 25.70 20.69
C ARG A 55 34.26 25.98 19.42
N GLU A 56 35.42 26.63 19.55
CA GLU A 56 36.30 26.98 18.42
C GLU A 56 36.76 25.74 17.66
N GLU A 57 37.17 24.68 18.38
CA GLU A 57 37.52 23.39 17.80
C GLU A 57 36.34 22.79 17.05
N THR A 58 35.14 22.78 17.63
CA THR A 58 33.94 22.23 16.99
C THR A 58 33.59 22.97 15.69
N PHE A 59 33.67 24.31 15.68
CA PHE A 59 33.41 25.09 14.46
C PHE A 59 34.51 24.95 13.40
N GLY A 60 35.78 24.85 13.80
CA GLY A 60 36.89 24.57 12.88
C GLY A 60 36.69 23.24 12.16
N LEU A 61 36.38 22.21 12.94
CA LEU A 61 36.09 20.86 12.49
C LEU A 61 34.82 20.77 11.61
N MET A 62 33.78 21.53 11.96
CA MET A 62 32.58 21.65 11.12
C MET A 62 32.91 22.21 9.74
N LYS A 63 33.79 23.21 9.64
CA LYS A 63 34.22 23.77 8.36
C LYS A 63 34.94 22.72 7.51
N GLU A 64 35.81 21.89 8.11
CA GLU A 64 36.44 20.77 7.41
C GLU A 64 35.42 19.73 6.90
N LEU A 65 34.39 19.41 7.71
CA LEU A 65 33.34 18.45 7.35
C LEU A 65 32.52 18.91 6.14
N VAL A 66 32.29 20.22 6.02
CA VAL A 66 31.53 20.79 4.91
C VAL A 66 32.32 20.75 3.58
N GLU A 67 33.65 20.87 3.62
CA GLU A 67 34.53 20.75 2.45
C GLU A 67 34.61 19.31 1.87
N VAL A 68 34.03 18.31 2.55
CA VAL A 68 33.95 16.94 2.03
C VAL A 68 33.13 16.91 0.72
N PRO A 69 33.57 16.17 -0.32
CA PRO A 69 32.83 16.08 -1.59
C PRO A 69 31.38 15.60 -1.41
N VAL A 70 30.46 16.20 -2.17
CA VAL A 70 29.01 15.96 -2.06
C VAL A 70 28.66 14.48 -2.23
N GLU A 71 29.35 13.75 -3.10
CA GLU A 71 29.12 12.31 -3.35
C GLU A 71 29.41 11.44 -2.12
N ARG A 72 30.32 11.90 -1.24
CA ARG A 72 30.55 11.26 0.06
C ARG A 72 29.52 11.69 1.09
N LYS A 73 29.13 12.97 1.10
CA LYS A 73 28.11 13.51 2.03
C LYS A 73 26.73 12.88 1.79
N GLN A 74 26.36 12.64 0.53
CA GLN A 74 25.10 11.99 0.11
C GLN A 74 24.91 10.57 0.69
N LYS A 75 26.01 9.85 0.94
CA LYS A 75 25.96 8.51 1.57
C LYS A 75 25.51 8.56 3.03
N ASN A 76 25.51 9.74 3.64
CA ASN A 76 25.07 9.98 5.01
C ASN A 76 23.69 10.66 5.06
N THR A 77 22.88 10.57 4.00
CA THR A 77 21.50 11.09 4.01
C THR A 77 20.59 10.22 4.87
N SER A 78 19.63 10.83 5.57
CA SER A 78 18.64 10.11 6.37
C SER A 78 17.22 10.55 5.99
N PRO A 79 16.25 9.62 5.93
CA PRO A 79 14.84 9.98 5.76
C PRO A 79 14.22 10.58 7.03
N MET A 80 14.89 10.46 8.19
CA MET A 80 14.39 11.08 9.43
C MET A 80 14.72 12.58 9.48
N PRO A 81 13.75 13.44 9.83
CA PRO A 81 14.00 14.86 10.04
C PRO A 81 15.19 15.09 10.98
N TYR A 82 16.01 16.09 10.64
CA TYR A 82 17.20 16.48 11.38
C TYR A 82 18.33 15.44 11.45
N HIS A 83 18.24 14.27 10.80
CA HIS A 83 19.32 13.27 10.79
C HIS A 83 20.12 13.30 9.49
N GLY A 84 21.40 12.92 9.56
CA GLY A 84 22.24 12.77 8.38
C GLY A 84 22.56 14.09 7.68
N TRP A 85 23.16 14.01 6.49
CA TRP A 85 23.47 15.17 5.66
C TRP A 85 22.24 15.65 4.89
N VAL A 86 22.03 16.96 4.90
CA VAL A 86 21.05 17.68 4.10
C VAL A 86 21.81 18.71 3.28
N GLY A 87 21.82 18.56 1.96
CA GLY A 87 22.54 19.43 1.05
C GLY A 87 21.68 20.46 0.33
N PRO A 88 22.32 21.39 -0.39
CA PRO A 88 21.61 22.30 -1.28
C PRO A 88 21.13 21.51 -2.50
N CYS A 89 19.82 21.39 -2.64
CA CYS A 89 19.15 20.80 -3.80
C CYS A 89 18.33 21.89 -4.49
N GLU A 90 18.30 21.90 -5.83
CA GLU A 90 17.51 22.85 -6.64
C GLU A 90 16.03 22.91 -6.23
N GLN A 91 15.52 21.88 -5.55
CA GLN A 91 14.12 21.74 -5.16
C GLN A 91 13.78 22.10 -3.70
N VAL A 92 14.75 22.25 -2.78
CA VAL A 92 14.43 22.38 -1.34
C VAL A 92 15.02 23.63 -0.67
N SER A 93 16.21 24.09 -1.07
CA SER A 93 16.77 25.40 -0.68
C SER A 93 18.23 25.48 -1.13
N LEU A 94 18.58 26.46 -1.96
CA LEU A 94 19.96 26.78 -2.35
C LEU A 94 20.74 27.51 -1.23
N LEU A 95 20.21 27.60 0.00
CA LEU A 95 20.68 28.53 1.03
C LEU A 95 21.53 27.94 2.14
N TYR A 96 21.47 26.63 2.35
CA TYR A 96 22.22 26.00 3.43
C TYR A 96 22.55 24.54 3.11
N GLU A 97 23.51 24.01 3.85
CA GLU A 97 23.76 22.58 4.01
C GLU A 97 23.98 22.25 5.48
N GLY A 98 23.81 21.00 5.89
CA GLY A 98 24.09 20.62 7.27
C GLY A 98 24.11 19.13 7.54
N PHE A 99 24.57 18.77 8.73
CA PHE A 99 24.72 17.40 9.21
C PHE A 99 24.01 17.23 10.55
N GLY A 100 23.22 16.17 10.66
CA GLY A 100 22.47 15.79 11.84
C GLY A 100 22.98 14.52 12.50
N ILE A 101 23.15 14.55 13.82
CA ILE A 101 23.60 13.42 14.64
C ILE A 101 22.56 13.17 15.73
N GLY A 102 21.92 12.00 15.67
CA GLY A 102 21.02 11.54 16.73
C GLY A 102 21.81 11.07 17.95
N ASN A 103 21.46 11.56 19.14
CA ASN A 103 22.10 11.24 20.41
C ASN A 103 23.61 11.52 20.45
N ALA A 104 24.01 12.78 20.23
CA ALA A 104 25.42 13.16 20.18
C ALA A 104 26.20 12.96 21.50
N SER A 105 25.50 12.84 22.63
CA SER A 105 26.07 12.46 23.94
C SER A 105 26.34 10.96 24.08
N ASN A 106 25.94 10.15 23.10
CA ASN A 106 26.32 8.75 23.00
C ASN A 106 27.52 8.60 22.05
N TYR A 107 28.64 8.14 22.60
CA TYR A 107 29.89 7.91 21.86
C TYR A 107 29.72 7.00 20.64
N ASP A 108 28.84 5.99 20.71
CA ASP A 108 28.58 5.08 19.58
C ASP A 108 27.90 5.76 18.40
N CYS A 109 27.16 6.84 18.64
CA CYS A 109 26.45 7.59 17.61
C CYS A 109 27.36 8.57 16.85
N VAL A 110 28.47 8.99 17.45
CA VAL A 110 29.46 9.88 16.82
C VAL A 110 30.66 9.13 16.22
N LYS A 111 30.87 7.84 16.54
CA LYS A 111 32.04 7.05 16.12
C LYS A 111 32.29 6.97 14.60
N SER A 112 31.29 7.24 13.78
CA SER A 112 31.40 7.31 12.32
C SER A 112 32.24 8.49 11.82
N PHE A 113 32.54 9.46 12.68
CA PHE A 113 33.24 10.69 12.33
C PHE A 113 34.70 10.71 12.82
N THR A 114 35.52 9.71 12.47
CA THR A 114 36.87 9.33 12.98
C THR A 114 37.89 10.40 13.43
N GLN A 115 37.73 11.70 13.14
CA GLN A 115 38.55 12.81 13.68
C GLN A 115 37.76 13.83 14.56
N LEU A 116 36.43 13.71 14.61
CA LEU A 116 35.48 14.67 15.18
C LEU A 116 34.78 14.14 16.46
N ILE A 117 35.02 12.87 16.80
CA ILE A 117 34.25 12.10 17.79
C ILE A 117 34.27 12.76 19.17
N ASP A 118 35.46 13.02 19.71
CA ASP A 118 35.61 13.44 21.10
C ASP A 118 35.12 14.88 21.31
N THR A 119 35.37 15.78 20.35
CA THR A 119 34.95 17.19 20.43
C THR A 119 33.43 17.33 20.26
N ILE A 120 32.83 16.66 19.26
CA ILE A 120 31.37 16.68 19.05
C ILE A 120 30.64 16.02 20.23
N HIS A 121 31.15 14.89 20.73
CA HIS A 121 30.60 14.23 21.90
C HIS A 121 30.63 15.13 23.14
N THR A 122 31.76 15.81 23.38
CA THR A 122 31.93 16.74 24.50
C THR A 122 30.94 17.90 24.38
N MET A 123 30.87 18.56 23.21
CA MET A 123 29.93 19.65 22.96
C MET A 123 28.47 19.19 23.12
N GLY A 124 28.10 18.04 22.55
CA GLY A 124 26.75 17.49 22.66
C GLY A 124 26.35 17.15 24.10
N THR A 125 27.26 16.57 24.88
CA THR A 125 27.06 16.26 26.30
C THR A 125 26.82 17.55 27.10
N GLN A 126 27.64 18.58 26.89
CA GLN A 126 27.50 19.84 27.61
C GLN A 126 26.23 20.62 27.22
N MET A 127 25.83 20.59 25.95
CA MET A 127 24.55 21.17 25.51
C MET A 127 23.35 20.42 26.12
N GLU A 128 23.43 19.10 26.25
CA GLU A 128 22.41 18.31 26.92
C GLU A 128 22.31 18.64 28.42
N GLU A 129 23.44 18.80 29.11
CA GLU A 129 23.48 19.24 30.52
C GLU A 129 22.87 20.63 30.69
N LEU A 130 23.22 21.58 29.83
CA LEU A 130 22.66 22.93 29.84
C LEU A 130 21.14 22.91 29.64
N ASN A 131 20.63 22.13 28.68
CA ASN A 131 19.20 21.92 28.52
C ASN A 131 18.57 21.37 29.80
N LYS A 132 19.12 20.29 30.40
CA LYS A 132 18.62 19.73 31.66
C LYS A 132 18.53 20.76 32.78
N LEU A 133 19.54 21.64 32.91
CA LEU A 133 19.53 22.71 33.91
C LEU A 133 18.39 23.70 33.68
N ILE A 134 18.20 24.18 32.45
CA ILE A 134 17.12 25.11 32.09
C ILE A 134 15.75 24.48 32.38
N TRP A 135 15.58 23.20 32.03
CA TRP A 135 14.36 22.45 32.33
C TRP A 135 14.09 22.32 33.82
N LEU A 136 15.09 21.96 34.63
CA LEU A 136 14.97 21.92 36.09
C LEU A 136 14.62 23.27 36.68
N MET A 137 15.18 24.36 36.14
CA MET A 137 14.85 25.72 36.55
C MET A 137 13.38 26.08 36.26
N LEU A 138 12.82 25.63 35.12
CA LEU A 138 11.41 25.82 34.78
C LEU A 138 10.48 24.98 35.68
N ILE A 139 10.85 23.75 36.05
CA ILE A 139 10.08 22.96 37.04
C ILE A 139 10.02 23.72 38.36
N ASP A 140 11.20 24.15 38.85
CA ASP A 140 11.33 24.79 40.16
C ASP A 140 10.66 26.16 40.21
N SER A 141 10.70 26.92 39.11
CA SER A 141 10.04 28.23 39.03
C SER A 141 8.51 28.12 39.14
N TYR A 142 7.93 27.06 38.59
CA TYR A 142 6.50 26.74 38.71
C TYR A 142 6.14 25.92 39.96
N GLY A 143 7.11 25.57 40.81
CA GLY A 143 6.87 24.79 42.03
C GLY A 143 6.40 23.36 41.76
N LEU A 144 6.77 22.78 40.61
CA LEU A 144 6.38 21.44 40.19
C LEU A 144 7.23 20.37 40.86
N ARG A 145 6.72 19.13 40.89
CA ARG A 145 7.48 17.97 41.39
C ARG A 145 8.44 17.43 40.32
N ASP A 146 9.57 16.85 40.75
CA ASP A 146 10.59 16.27 39.85
C ASP A 146 10.06 15.19 38.89
N ASP A 147 9.00 14.48 39.28
CA ASP A 147 8.35 13.46 38.45
C ASP A 147 7.47 14.03 37.33
N SER A 148 7.19 15.34 37.36
CA SER A 148 6.54 16.08 36.26
C SER A 148 7.37 16.08 34.97
N LEU A 149 8.62 15.59 35.04
CA LEU A 149 9.62 15.69 33.99
C LEU A 149 10.21 14.33 33.51
N LYS A 150 9.50 13.21 33.68
CA LYS A 150 9.92 11.93 33.06
C LYS A 150 9.71 11.95 31.54
N LEU A 151 10.37 12.87 30.85
CA LEU A 151 10.47 12.92 29.41
C LEU A 151 11.62 11.99 29.01
N ASN A 152 11.30 10.85 28.41
CA ASN A 152 12.31 10.03 27.78
C ASN A 152 12.66 10.71 26.45
N TYR A 153 13.83 11.32 26.32
CA TYR A 153 14.18 12.11 25.14
C TYR A 153 15.58 11.78 24.64
N THR A 154 15.81 12.15 23.39
CA THR A 154 17.11 12.11 22.73
C THR A 154 17.50 13.53 22.34
N THR A 155 18.77 13.89 22.59
CA THR A 155 19.34 15.15 22.11
C THR A 155 19.88 14.94 20.71
N LEU A 156 19.34 15.69 19.75
CA LEU A 156 19.84 15.70 18.38
C LEU A 156 20.68 16.94 18.15
N VAL A 157 21.91 16.78 17.64
CA VAL A 157 22.78 17.90 17.29
C VAL A 157 22.83 18.08 15.78
N ARG A 158 22.65 19.31 15.31
CA ARG A 158 22.74 19.68 13.90
C ARG A 158 23.76 20.78 13.69
N MET A 159 24.64 20.56 12.73
CA MET A 159 25.65 21.49 12.27
C MET A 159 25.21 22.05 10.92
N MET A 160 25.01 23.36 10.81
CA MET A 160 24.44 24.03 9.64
C MET A 160 25.35 25.12 9.08
N LYS A 161 25.70 25.05 7.79
CA LYS A 161 26.34 26.11 7.02
C LYS A 161 25.28 26.84 6.19
N TYR A 162 25.21 28.15 6.31
CA TYR A 162 24.35 29.02 5.51
C TYR A 162 25.23 29.83 4.55
N MET A 163 24.88 29.80 3.28
CA MET A 163 25.68 30.42 2.22
C MET A 163 25.52 31.94 2.22
N ALA A 164 26.62 32.66 2.00
CA ALA A 164 26.59 34.09 1.76
C ALA A 164 25.70 34.43 0.54
N PRO A 165 25.01 35.59 0.53
CA PRO A 165 24.30 36.06 -0.65
C PRO A 165 25.23 36.17 -1.88
N PRO A 166 24.75 35.83 -3.09
CA PRO A 166 25.53 35.96 -4.31
C PRO A 166 25.84 37.44 -4.61
N PRO A 167 26.91 37.73 -5.40
CA PRO A 167 27.27 39.10 -5.76
C PRO A 167 26.09 39.86 -6.40
N GLY A 168 25.59 40.91 -5.73
CA GLY A 168 24.45 41.72 -6.18
C GLY A 168 23.21 41.64 -5.29
N GLU A 169 23.12 40.65 -4.39
CA GLU A 169 22.11 40.59 -3.33
C GLU A 169 22.67 41.12 -2.00
N TYR A 170 21.92 42.00 -1.32
CA TYR A 170 22.37 42.61 -0.06
C TYR A 170 22.07 41.73 1.17
N GLU A 171 20.93 41.04 1.19
CA GLU A 171 20.51 40.13 2.26
C GLU A 171 19.62 39.01 1.68
N ARG A 172 19.70 37.81 2.27
CA ARG A 172 18.83 36.67 1.95
C ARG A 172 18.55 35.87 3.22
N GLY A 173 17.40 35.23 3.35
CA GLY A 173 17.07 34.52 4.59
C GLY A 173 16.06 33.40 4.44
N LEU A 174 15.94 32.60 5.50
CA LEU A 174 14.93 31.56 5.64
C LEU A 174 13.61 32.14 6.15
N PHE A 175 12.51 31.44 5.89
CA PHE A 175 11.20 31.82 6.40
C PHE A 175 11.14 31.74 7.93
N ALA A 176 10.33 32.62 8.52
CA ALA A 176 10.00 32.60 9.93
C ALA A 176 9.27 31.31 10.32
N HIS A 177 9.67 30.70 11.44
CA HIS A 177 9.03 29.50 11.97
C HIS A 177 9.19 29.40 13.49
N THR A 178 8.35 28.55 14.10
CA THR A 178 8.52 28.08 15.48
C THR A 178 9.19 26.70 15.52
N ASP A 179 9.85 26.40 16.64
CA ASP A 179 10.52 25.11 16.81
C ASP A 179 9.55 23.99 17.17
N LYS A 180 9.60 22.91 16.39
CA LYS A 180 8.81 21.68 16.59
C LYS A 180 9.39 20.73 17.65
N PRO A 181 10.72 20.67 17.85
CA PRO A 181 11.31 20.02 19.03
C PRO A 181 10.85 20.69 20.32
N VAL A 182 11.04 20.05 21.47
CA VAL A 182 10.53 20.55 22.75
C VAL A 182 11.28 21.81 23.20
N SER A 183 12.59 21.84 22.96
CA SER A 183 13.43 23.03 23.10
C SER A 183 14.65 22.92 22.21
N THR A 184 15.26 24.06 21.89
CA THR A 184 16.46 24.15 21.07
C THR A 184 17.51 25.02 21.74
N LEU A 185 18.77 24.58 21.71
CA LEU A 185 19.93 25.41 22.03
C LEU A 185 20.71 25.71 20.75
N ILE A 186 20.84 26.98 20.39
CA ILE A 186 21.53 27.43 19.19
C ILE A 186 22.85 28.09 19.57
N CYS A 187 23.91 27.72 18.87
CA CYS A 187 25.25 28.27 19.00
C CYS A 187 25.67 28.78 17.61
N GLU A 188 25.90 30.09 17.47
CA GLU A 188 26.35 30.70 16.23
C GLU A 188 27.88 30.85 16.18
N ASP A 189 28.47 30.96 15.00
CA ASP A 189 29.84 31.45 14.87
C ASP A 189 29.91 32.98 14.99
N GLN A 190 31.01 33.60 14.55
CA GLN A 190 31.17 35.05 14.66
C GLN A 190 30.28 35.86 13.70
N VAL A 191 29.56 35.21 12.79
CA VAL A 191 28.65 35.85 11.83
C VAL A 191 27.20 35.62 12.27
N SER A 192 26.66 36.55 13.06
CA SER A 192 25.27 36.41 13.52
C SER A 192 24.25 36.81 12.46
N GLY A 193 23.23 35.95 12.32
CA GLY A 193 22.11 36.13 11.40
C GLY A 193 20.76 35.73 12.00
N LEU A 194 20.72 35.30 13.27
CA LEU A 194 19.49 34.90 13.92
C LEU A 194 18.65 36.13 14.27
N GLU A 195 17.42 36.14 13.76
CA GLU A 195 16.42 37.14 14.10
C GLU A 195 15.24 36.49 14.82
N ILE A 196 14.79 37.15 15.88
CA ILE A 196 13.66 36.72 16.71
C ILE A 196 12.53 37.73 16.56
N GLU A 197 11.32 37.23 16.36
CA GLU A 197 10.12 38.06 16.37
C GLU A 197 9.72 38.43 17.79
N VAL A 198 9.60 39.73 18.03
CA VAL A 198 9.08 40.31 19.27
C VAL A 198 7.82 41.12 18.96
N ASN A 199 6.87 41.15 19.90
CA ASN A 199 5.68 42.01 19.84
C ASN A 199 4.96 42.06 18.46
N ASP A 200 4.50 40.91 17.97
CA ASP A 200 3.65 40.74 16.77
C ASP A 200 4.11 41.58 15.56
N GLY A 201 5.22 41.17 14.94
CA GLY A 201 5.73 41.74 13.70
C GLY A 201 7.03 42.55 13.80
N GLN A 202 7.57 42.80 15.00
CA GLN A 202 8.90 43.41 15.15
C GLN A 202 9.98 42.32 15.18
N TRP A 203 11.14 42.58 14.59
CA TRP A 203 12.24 41.61 14.53
C TRP A 203 13.48 42.19 15.21
N ILE A 204 14.09 41.41 16.10
CA ILE A 204 15.38 41.73 16.71
C ILE A 204 16.45 40.84 16.09
N LYS A 205 17.47 41.45 15.51
CA LYS A 205 18.70 40.75 15.11
C LYS A 205 19.60 40.60 16.33
N LEU A 206 19.99 39.37 16.66
CA LEU A 206 20.82 39.08 17.83
C LEU A 206 22.29 39.42 17.56
N THR A 207 22.67 40.69 17.63
CA THR A 207 24.06 41.11 17.40
C THR A 207 24.92 41.01 18.65
N ASN A 208 26.23 40.73 18.50
CA ASN A 208 27.24 40.71 19.56
C ASN A 208 27.04 39.64 20.66
N LEU A 209 26.53 38.47 20.30
CA LEU A 209 26.48 37.31 21.19
C LEU A 209 27.88 36.98 21.75
N SER A 210 27.96 36.66 23.04
CA SER A 210 29.23 36.26 23.66
C SER A 210 29.80 34.99 22.98
N PRO A 211 31.13 34.87 22.82
CA PRO A 211 31.75 33.64 22.33
C PRO A 211 31.44 32.38 23.16
N SER A 212 30.94 32.55 24.39
CA SER A 212 30.52 31.47 25.29
C SER A 212 29.00 31.37 25.47
N SER A 213 28.21 32.05 24.63
CA SER A 213 26.76 32.04 24.76
C SER A 213 26.04 31.13 23.77
N PHE A 214 24.88 30.66 24.22
CA PHE A 214 23.91 29.88 23.48
C PHE A 214 22.58 30.62 23.50
N VAL A 215 21.75 30.43 22.49
CA VAL A 215 20.38 30.94 22.48
C VAL A 215 19.46 29.76 22.77
N PHE A 216 18.77 29.79 23.90
CA PHE A 216 17.73 28.83 24.22
C PHE A 216 16.40 29.28 23.60
N VAL A 217 15.70 28.37 22.93
CA VAL A 217 14.41 28.62 22.27
C VAL A 217 13.37 27.61 22.79
N VAL A 218 12.21 28.12 23.19
CA VAL A 218 11.06 27.33 23.60
C VAL A 218 10.32 26.79 22.38
N GLY A 219 10.17 25.47 22.32
CA GLY A 219 9.42 24.80 21.26
C GLY A 219 7.92 24.69 21.53
N ASP A 220 7.17 24.37 20.47
CA ASP A 220 5.72 24.19 20.50
C ASP A 220 5.26 23.19 21.61
N PRO A 221 5.93 22.03 21.82
CA PRO A 221 5.53 21.10 22.86
C PRO A 221 5.75 21.62 24.28
N LEU A 222 6.78 22.45 24.52
CA LEU A 222 7.05 23.06 25.83
C LEU A 222 6.04 24.18 26.15
N LYS A 223 5.62 24.94 25.13
CA LYS A 223 4.44 25.82 25.22
C LYS A 223 3.19 25.02 25.61
N ALA A 224 2.95 23.85 24.99
CA ALA A 224 1.80 23.02 25.31
C ALA A 224 1.85 22.46 26.76
N TRP A 225 3.02 21.95 27.16
CA TRP A 225 3.27 21.44 28.51
C TRP A 225 3.00 22.52 29.57
N SER A 226 3.43 23.75 29.34
CA SER A 226 3.21 24.89 30.25
C SER A 226 1.79 25.49 30.21
N ASN A 227 0.86 24.84 29.51
CA ASN A 227 -0.50 25.36 29.27
C ASN A 227 -0.53 26.75 28.60
N GLY A 228 0.45 27.04 27.73
CA GLY A 228 0.55 28.32 27.04
C GLY A 228 1.20 29.46 27.84
N ARG A 229 1.71 29.19 29.06
CA ARG A 229 2.46 30.19 29.84
C ARG A 229 3.79 30.56 29.17
N LEU A 230 4.51 29.55 28.66
CA LEU A 230 5.74 29.80 27.89
C LEU A 230 5.38 30.11 26.43
N LYS A 231 6.07 31.07 25.83
CA LYS A 231 5.86 31.46 24.43
C LYS A 231 6.77 30.62 23.52
N SER A 232 6.22 30.06 22.45
CA SER A 232 7.05 29.63 21.31
C SER A 232 7.16 30.80 20.34
N VAL A 233 8.39 31.15 19.97
CA VAL A 233 8.70 32.38 19.25
C VAL A 233 9.05 32.09 17.80
N ASN A 234 8.54 32.91 16.88
CA ASN A 234 8.99 32.86 15.50
C ASN A 234 10.43 33.37 15.43
N HIS A 235 11.26 32.61 14.74
CA HIS A 235 12.63 33.01 14.45
C HIS A 235 12.97 32.72 13.00
N ARG A 236 13.95 33.43 12.48
CA ARG A 236 14.46 33.25 11.12
C ARG A 236 15.96 33.48 11.06
N VAL A 237 16.58 32.95 10.01
CA VAL A 237 18.00 33.16 9.74
C VAL A 237 18.13 34.10 8.55
N MET A 238 18.87 35.19 8.73
CA MET A 238 19.23 36.17 7.72
C MET A 238 20.73 36.13 7.46
N MET A 239 21.13 35.97 6.20
CA MET A 239 22.50 36.03 5.73
C MET A 239 22.74 37.40 5.08
N SER A 240 23.75 38.11 5.59
CA SER A 240 24.14 39.45 5.15
C SER A 240 25.67 39.53 5.07
N GLY A 241 26.22 40.13 4.03
CA GLY A 241 27.68 40.27 3.84
C GLY A 241 28.30 39.19 2.93
N ASP A 242 29.63 39.07 2.95
CA ASP A 242 30.42 38.25 2.02
C ASP A 242 30.93 36.91 2.61
N LYS A 243 30.46 36.53 3.80
CA LYS A 243 30.91 35.34 4.52
C LYS A 243 29.78 34.37 4.81
N ASP A 244 30.07 33.09 4.65
CA ASP A 244 29.18 32.01 5.10
C ASP A 244 29.00 32.05 6.62
N ARG A 245 27.80 31.72 7.08
CA ARG A 245 27.44 31.62 8.50
C ARG A 245 27.39 30.17 8.93
N TYR A 246 27.85 29.88 10.15
CA TYR A 246 27.86 28.52 10.70
C TYR A 246 27.07 28.50 12.02
N SER A 247 26.26 27.46 12.24
CA SER A 247 25.58 27.27 13.53
C SER A 247 25.53 25.81 13.95
N ILE A 248 25.58 25.58 15.26
CA ILE A 248 25.36 24.29 15.89
C ILE A 248 24.10 24.39 16.73
N ALA A 249 23.12 23.52 16.50
CA ALA A 249 21.87 23.50 17.23
C ALA A 249 21.65 22.14 17.90
N ALA A 250 21.27 22.12 19.18
CA ALA A 250 20.86 20.92 19.89
C ALA A 250 19.34 20.96 20.14
N PHE A 251 18.64 19.96 19.60
CA PHE A 251 17.20 19.80 19.66
C PHE A 251 16.83 18.70 20.66
N VAL A 252 15.89 18.99 21.56
CA VAL A 252 15.33 18.00 22.49
C VAL A 252 14.13 17.32 21.85
N ILE A 253 14.28 16.03 21.52
CA ILE A 253 13.27 15.23 20.84
C ILE A 253 12.85 14.06 21.75
N PRO A 254 11.62 14.05 22.28
CA PRO A 254 11.06 12.91 22.99
C PRO A 254 11.09 11.63 22.17
N ASN A 255 11.33 10.52 22.85
CA ASN A 255 11.31 9.20 22.27
C ASN A 255 9.87 8.75 21.99
N GLU A 256 9.72 7.77 21.11
CA GLU A 256 8.42 7.22 20.70
C GLU A 256 7.55 6.79 21.90
N GLY A 257 6.26 7.10 21.81
CA GLY A 257 5.27 6.86 22.88
C GLY A 257 5.30 7.89 24.01
N THR A 258 6.10 8.96 23.90
CA THR A 258 6.09 10.06 24.89
C THR A 258 4.85 10.92 24.69
N ILE A 259 3.99 10.94 25.70
CA ILE A 259 2.79 11.79 25.73
C ILE A 259 3.13 13.12 26.41
N ILE A 260 2.91 14.22 25.70
CA ILE A 260 2.98 15.57 26.25
C ILE A 260 1.71 15.83 27.05
N LYS A 261 1.89 16.12 28.34
CA LYS A 261 0.80 16.37 29.29
C LYS A 261 1.03 17.66 30.04
N THR A 262 -0.02 18.46 30.16
CA THR A 262 -0.01 19.66 31.01
C THR A 262 -0.06 19.24 32.49
N PRO A 263 0.90 19.66 33.33
CA PRO A 263 0.83 19.46 34.77
C PRO A 263 -0.45 20.07 35.34
N LYS A 264 -1.10 19.35 36.26
CA LYS A 264 -2.38 19.79 36.85
C LYS A 264 -2.22 21.09 37.62
N GLU A 265 -1.04 21.27 38.22
CA GLU A 265 -0.63 22.44 38.99
C GLU A 265 -0.57 23.72 38.14
N LEU A 266 -0.49 23.61 36.81
CA LEU A 266 -0.49 24.76 35.88
C LEU A 266 -1.90 25.12 35.35
N ILE A 267 -2.92 24.33 35.70
CA ILE A 267 -4.31 24.51 35.28
C ILE A 267 -5.11 25.07 36.46
N ASP A 268 -5.64 26.29 36.31
CA ASP A 268 -6.42 26.98 37.32
C ASP A 268 -7.56 27.80 36.67
N ASP A 269 -8.40 28.45 37.48
CA ASP A 269 -9.54 29.23 36.97
C ASP A 269 -9.13 30.42 36.08
N GLN A 270 -7.90 30.93 36.25
CA GLN A 270 -7.36 32.02 35.43
C GLN A 270 -6.68 31.49 34.16
N HIS A 271 -6.18 30.24 34.20
CA HIS A 271 -5.51 29.54 33.10
C HIS A 271 -6.20 28.20 32.84
N PRO A 272 -7.39 28.20 32.22
CA PRO A 272 -8.08 26.97 31.87
C PRO A 272 -7.23 26.14 30.91
N ARG A 273 -7.45 24.83 30.89
CA ARG A 273 -6.68 23.92 30.05
C ARG A 273 -6.84 24.28 28.57
N LEU A 274 -5.75 24.72 27.94
CA LEU A 274 -5.70 25.13 26.53
C LEU A 274 -5.39 23.96 25.60
N PHE A 275 -4.60 22.98 26.07
CA PHE A 275 -4.12 21.87 25.28
C PHE A 275 -4.55 20.52 25.88
N LYS A 276 -5.04 19.61 25.04
CA LYS A 276 -5.26 18.20 25.39
C LYS A 276 -3.91 17.47 25.45
N ASP A 277 -3.83 16.37 26.19
CA ASP A 277 -2.68 15.46 26.13
C ASP A 277 -2.55 14.88 24.71
N PHE A 278 -1.33 14.80 24.19
CA PHE A 278 -1.06 14.30 22.85
C PHE A 278 0.27 13.55 22.74
N ASP A 279 0.38 12.65 21.76
CA ASP A 279 1.62 11.95 21.46
C ASP A 279 2.59 12.88 20.71
N PHE A 280 3.81 13.02 21.25
CA PHE A 280 4.81 13.91 20.68
C PHE A 280 5.22 13.47 19.27
N MET A 281 5.43 12.16 19.02
CA MET A 281 5.92 11.69 17.73
C MET A 281 4.86 11.84 16.65
N GLU A 282 3.58 11.65 16.98
CA GLU A 282 2.48 11.94 16.06
C GLU A 282 2.43 13.42 15.69
N PHE A 283 2.53 14.32 16.68
CA PHE A 283 2.60 15.76 16.44
C PHE A 283 3.82 16.13 15.59
N PHE A 284 4.99 15.60 15.93
CA PHE A 284 6.25 15.88 15.27
C PHE A 284 6.20 15.45 13.80
N LEU A 285 5.73 14.24 13.50
CA LEU A 285 5.57 13.75 12.13
C LEU A 285 4.50 14.56 11.36
N PHE A 286 3.40 14.92 12.01
CA PHE A 286 2.37 15.77 11.42
C PHE A 286 2.92 17.14 11.03
N ALA A 287 3.69 17.80 11.91
CA ALA A 287 4.24 19.13 11.67
C ALA A 287 5.18 19.22 10.46
N PHE A 288 5.80 18.11 10.04
CA PHE A 288 6.65 18.03 8.84
C PHE A 288 5.95 17.43 7.61
N SER A 289 4.66 17.10 7.71
CA SER A 289 3.86 16.54 6.61
C SER A 289 3.38 17.62 5.63
N ASP A 290 3.08 17.22 4.38
CA ASP A 290 2.53 18.14 3.36
C ASP A 290 1.24 18.85 3.83
N PRO A 291 0.27 18.20 4.49
CA PRO A 291 -0.93 18.87 5.02
C PRO A 291 -0.64 20.02 5.99
N ALA A 292 0.41 19.90 6.81
CA ALA A 292 0.79 20.93 7.77
C ALA A 292 1.38 22.19 7.11
N ARG A 293 1.90 22.09 5.88
CA ARG A 293 2.51 23.24 5.16
C ARG A 293 1.53 24.36 4.82
N HIS A 294 0.24 24.06 4.84
CA HIS A 294 -0.83 25.01 4.54
C HIS A 294 -1.49 25.61 5.79
N ILE A 295 -1.06 25.17 6.99
CA ILE A 295 -1.57 25.65 8.28
C ILE A 295 -0.59 26.70 8.80
N ASP A 296 -1.10 27.79 9.37
CA ASP A 296 -0.25 28.77 10.03
C ASP A 296 0.53 28.12 11.19
N ASN A 297 1.82 28.43 11.31
CA ASN A 297 2.72 27.87 12.32
C ASN A 297 2.19 28.10 13.74
N GLY A 298 1.51 29.22 14.00
CA GLY A 298 0.90 29.53 15.29
C GLY A 298 -0.34 28.70 15.62
N GLU A 299 -1.03 28.15 14.60
CA GLU A 299 -2.29 27.42 14.75
C GLU A 299 -2.11 25.90 14.74
N LEU A 300 -1.01 25.37 14.21
CA LEU A 300 -0.69 23.94 14.09
C LEU A 300 -0.97 23.15 15.38
N LEU A 301 -0.53 23.67 16.52
CA LEU A 301 -0.73 23.03 17.82
C LEU A 301 -2.21 23.04 18.26
N HIS A 302 -2.95 24.11 17.98
CA HIS A 302 -4.38 24.22 18.31
C HIS A 302 -5.25 23.36 17.38
N VAL A 303 -4.88 23.23 16.11
CA VAL A 303 -5.54 22.33 15.15
C VAL A 303 -5.34 20.87 15.58
N PHE A 304 -4.12 20.51 15.96
CA PHE A 304 -3.80 19.16 16.44
C PHE A 304 -4.44 18.84 17.81
N ALA A 305 -4.45 19.80 18.74
CA ALA A 305 -4.97 19.60 20.10
C ALA A 305 -6.50 19.80 20.23
N GLY A 306 -7.10 20.64 19.40
CA GLY A 306 -8.50 21.09 19.50
C GLY A 306 -9.53 20.16 18.87
N LEU A 307 -9.10 19.25 17.99
CA LEU A 307 -9.95 18.21 17.47
C LEU A 307 -9.41 16.88 17.95
N SER A 308 -10.19 16.18 18.77
CA SER A 308 -9.91 14.78 18.95
C SER A 308 -10.62 14.00 17.84
N PRO A 309 -9.89 13.30 16.95
CA PRO A 309 -10.49 12.35 16.02
C PRO A 309 -11.49 11.40 16.71
N PRO A 310 -11.29 10.93 17.96
CA PRO A 310 -12.27 10.11 18.67
C PRO A 310 -13.63 10.78 18.93
N ALA A 311 -13.68 12.08 19.24
CA ALA A 311 -14.94 12.78 19.52
C ALA A 311 -15.74 13.07 18.24
N CYS A 312 -15.06 13.45 17.16
CA CYS A 312 -15.69 13.58 15.84
C CYS A 312 -16.20 12.22 15.35
N ASN A 313 -15.41 11.16 15.56
CA ASN A 313 -15.81 9.79 15.24
C ASN A 313 -17.01 9.32 16.08
N ALA A 314 -17.08 9.66 17.37
CA ALA A 314 -18.21 9.30 18.24
C ALA A 314 -19.51 10.05 17.89
N LEU A 315 -19.42 11.31 17.48
CA LEU A 315 -20.56 12.10 16.99
C LEU A 315 -21.08 11.56 15.65
N LEU A 316 -20.19 11.28 14.70
CA LEU A 316 -20.54 10.65 13.42
C LEU A 316 -21.13 9.25 13.65
N ASP A 317 -20.55 8.43 14.51
CA ASP A 317 -21.06 7.10 14.90
C ASP A 317 -22.45 7.19 15.58
N GLY A 318 -22.67 8.19 16.42
CA GLY A 318 -23.98 8.48 17.01
C GLY A 318 -25.05 8.83 15.97
N LEU A 319 -24.72 9.66 14.98
CA LEU A 319 -25.63 10.01 13.88
C LEU A 319 -25.93 8.81 12.95
N ILE A 320 -24.94 7.94 12.73
CA ILE A 320 -25.09 6.68 11.98
C ILE A 320 -26.04 5.73 12.70
N LYS A 321 -25.85 5.53 14.01
CA LYS A 321 -26.74 4.68 14.84
C LYS A 321 -28.17 5.20 14.87
N LEU A 322 -28.36 6.52 14.79
CA LEU A 322 -29.67 7.17 14.72
C LEU A 322 -30.25 7.27 13.30
N ARG A 323 -29.55 6.76 12.26
CA ARG A 323 -29.93 6.80 10.83
C ARG A 323 -30.20 8.22 10.29
N ARG A 324 -29.54 9.25 10.83
CA ARG A 324 -29.71 10.66 10.41
C ARG A 324 -28.62 11.06 9.42
N PHE A 325 -28.72 10.55 8.19
CA PHE A 325 -27.65 10.63 7.20
C PHE A 325 -27.44 12.03 6.60
N ASP A 326 -28.48 12.82 6.39
CA ASP A 326 -28.33 14.17 5.82
C ASP A 326 -27.56 15.10 6.75
N SER A 327 -27.92 15.11 8.04
CA SER A 327 -27.21 15.88 9.09
C SER A 327 -25.78 15.40 9.30
N MET A 328 -25.50 14.13 9.04
CA MET A 328 -24.14 13.58 9.07
C MET A 328 -23.31 14.11 7.88
N TRP A 329 -23.88 14.13 6.68
CA TRP A 329 -23.20 14.66 5.49
C TRP A 329 -22.94 16.17 5.55
N ASP A 330 -23.83 16.94 6.19
CA ASP A 330 -23.60 18.37 6.42
C ASP A 330 -22.51 18.61 7.46
N LEU A 331 -22.51 17.86 8.57
CA LEU A 331 -21.41 17.88 9.54
C LEU A 331 -20.09 17.46 8.89
N TYR A 332 -20.12 16.48 7.98
CA TYR A 332 -18.96 16.07 7.20
C TYR A 332 -18.43 17.19 6.29
N LYS A 333 -19.27 17.90 5.54
CA LYS A 333 -18.79 19.00 4.68
C LYS A 333 -18.04 20.06 5.49
N GLU A 334 -18.52 20.33 6.70
CA GLU A 334 -17.87 21.26 7.62
C GLU A 334 -16.56 20.70 8.21
N LEU A 335 -16.51 19.40 8.55
CA LEU A 335 -15.29 18.72 9.01
C LEU A 335 -14.25 18.53 7.88
N PHE A 336 -14.70 18.31 6.65
CA PHE A 336 -13.89 18.18 5.44
C PHE A 336 -13.19 19.49 5.11
N SER A 337 -13.90 20.63 5.24
CA SER A 337 -13.31 21.97 5.09
C SER A 337 -12.25 22.30 6.15
N ARG A 338 -12.14 21.48 7.21
CA ARG A 338 -11.21 21.63 8.33
C ARG A 338 -10.18 20.49 8.43
N GLY A 339 -10.13 19.57 7.46
CA GLY A 339 -9.08 18.54 7.35
C GLY A 339 -9.26 17.23 8.15
N PHE A 340 -10.48 16.87 8.56
CA PHE A 340 -10.72 15.63 9.35
C PHE A 340 -10.93 14.37 8.51
N CYS A 341 -10.39 13.22 8.98
CA CYS A 341 -10.31 11.95 8.23
C CYS A 341 -11.65 11.21 7.97
N LEU A 342 -11.74 10.60 6.78
CA LEU A 342 -12.92 9.96 6.16
C LEU A 342 -13.28 8.53 6.66
N MET A 343 -12.59 7.99 7.67
CA MET A 343 -12.65 6.56 8.04
C MET A 343 -14.03 6.09 8.53
N VAL A 344 -14.76 6.93 9.27
CA VAL A 344 -16.11 6.60 9.79
C VAL A 344 -17.15 6.58 8.68
N LEU A 345 -16.93 7.33 7.59
CA LEU A 345 -17.84 7.41 6.44
C LEU A 345 -17.81 6.14 5.61
N ILE A 346 -16.64 5.52 5.44
CA ILE A 346 -16.52 4.23 4.76
C ILE A 346 -17.33 3.17 5.53
N ASN A 347 -17.24 3.15 6.87
CA ASN A 347 -18.04 2.26 7.69
C ASN A 347 -19.57 2.57 7.57
N CYS A 348 -19.95 3.84 7.44
CA CYS A 348 -21.34 4.24 7.18
C CYS A 348 -21.85 3.77 5.82
N CYS A 349 -21.10 3.99 4.74
CA CYS A 349 -21.44 3.51 3.41
C CYS A 349 -21.57 1.98 3.40
N CYS A 350 -20.73 1.27 4.17
CA CYS A 350 -20.86 -0.16 4.40
C CYS A 350 -22.16 -0.54 5.14
N CYS A 351 -22.61 0.24 6.13
CA CYS A 351 -23.89 0.01 6.82
C CYS A 351 -25.11 0.33 5.94
N GLN A 352 -24.96 1.17 4.92
CA GLN A 352 -26.02 1.53 3.96
C GLN A 352 -26.08 0.61 2.73
N GLY A 353 -25.07 -0.24 2.50
CA GLY A 353 -24.95 -1.05 1.27
C GLY A 353 -24.51 -0.24 0.04
N ASP A 354 -24.03 1.00 0.21
CA ASP A 354 -23.63 1.87 -0.90
C ASP A 354 -22.15 1.63 -1.26
N VAL A 355 -21.92 0.56 -2.03
CA VAL A 355 -20.58 0.10 -2.44
C VAL A 355 -19.83 1.14 -3.26
N LEU A 356 -20.53 1.84 -4.16
CA LEU A 356 -19.93 2.84 -5.05
C LEU A 356 -19.39 4.02 -4.25
N LYS A 357 -20.15 4.53 -3.27
CA LYS A 357 -19.66 5.60 -2.40
C LYS A 357 -18.54 5.14 -1.48
N ALA A 358 -18.64 3.93 -0.90
CA ALA A 358 -17.56 3.38 -0.07
C ALA A 358 -16.25 3.25 -0.87
N HIS A 359 -16.34 2.81 -2.13
CA HIS A 359 -15.20 2.69 -3.03
C HIS A 359 -14.62 4.06 -3.39
N ASN A 360 -15.45 5.03 -3.79
CA ASN A 360 -14.99 6.38 -4.13
C ASN A 360 -14.33 7.09 -2.94
N LEU A 361 -14.92 7.01 -1.74
CA LEU A 361 -14.34 7.58 -0.52
C LEU A 361 -13.01 6.93 -0.15
N PHE A 362 -12.86 5.63 -0.45
CA PHE A 362 -11.61 4.92 -0.25
C PHE A 362 -10.52 5.45 -1.20
N TYR A 363 -10.83 5.69 -2.47
CA TYR A 363 -9.87 6.32 -3.40
C TYR A 363 -9.64 7.80 -3.11
N GLU A 364 -10.62 8.54 -2.61
CA GLU A 364 -10.44 9.92 -2.17
C GLU A 364 -9.46 10.02 -1.00
N LEU A 365 -9.53 9.11 -0.01
CA LEU A 365 -8.52 8.98 1.05
C LEU A 365 -7.11 8.82 0.49
N LEU A 366 -6.97 7.97 -0.53
CA LEU A 366 -5.69 7.74 -1.21
C LEU A 366 -5.24 9.00 -1.94
N MET A 367 -6.09 9.62 -2.75
CA MET A 367 -5.75 10.83 -3.50
C MET A 367 -5.36 12.01 -2.59
N GLN A 368 -5.83 12.03 -1.35
CA GLN A 368 -5.46 13.02 -0.32
C GLN A 368 -4.19 12.65 0.47
N GLY A 369 -3.54 11.52 0.15
CA GLY A 369 -2.32 11.10 0.82
C GLY A 369 -2.53 10.51 2.22
N ILE A 370 -3.77 10.21 2.61
CA ILE A 370 -4.09 9.65 3.93
C ILE A 370 -4.06 8.12 3.83
N PRO A 371 -3.08 7.42 4.44
CA PRO A 371 -2.98 5.96 4.33
C PRO A 371 -4.15 5.26 5.06
N PRO A 372 -4.95 4.42 4.37
CA PRO A 372 -5.96 3.61 5.02
C PRO A 372 -5.32 2.56 5.94
N ASN A 373 -5.78 2.45 7.17
CA ASN A 373 -5.35 1.38 8.09
C ASN A 373 -6.08 0.05 7.79
N VAL A 374 -5.61 -1.06 8.38
CA VAL A 374 -6.18 -2.42 8.19
C VAL A 374 -7.68 -2.47 8.48
N VAL A 375 -8.20 -1.65 9.39
CA VAL A 375 -9.64 -1.61 9.73
C VAL A 375 -10.46 -1.10 8.54
N VAL A 376 -10.00 -0.05 7.85
CA VAL A 376 -10.68 0.48 6.64
C VAL A 376 -10.77 -0.59 5.57
N TYR A 377 -9.63 -1.23 5.27
CA TYR A 377 -9.59 -2.32 4.29
C TYR A 377 -10.51 -3.46 4.67
N THR A 378 -10.48 -3.89 5.93
CA THR A 378 -11.30 -4.99 6.45
C THR A 378 -12.80 -4.68 6.28
N THR A 379 -13.19 -3.44 6.56
CA THR A 379 -14.58 -2.97 6.43
C THR A 379 -15.04 -2.90 4.97
N VAL A 380 -14.19 -2.45 4.05
CA VAL A 380 -14.49 -2.44 2.60
C VAL A 380 -14.55 -3.85 2.04
N ILE A 381 -13.60 -4.73 2.41
CA ILE A 381 -13.61 -6.16 2.01
C ILE A 381 -14.90 -6.83 2.47
N LYS A 382 -15.31 -6.60 3.72
CA LYS A 382 -16.57 -7.15 4.26
C LYS A 382 -17.78 -6.72 3.44
N LEU A 383 -17.86 -5.44 3.07
CA LEU A 383 -18.95 -4.93 2.23
C LEU A 383 -18.94 -5.59 0.84
N LEU A 384 -17.79 -5.61 0.18
CA LEU A 384 -17.64 -6.21 -1.15
C LEU A 384 -18.00 -7.69 -1.13
N CYS A 385 -17.64 -8.42 -0.06
CA CYS A 385 -18.04 -9.80 0.12
C CYS A 385 -19.55 -9.98 0.31
N ASN A 386 -20.22 -9.12 1.08
CA ASN A 386 -21.67 -9.19 1.29
C ASN A 386 -22.46 -8.91 0.00
N GLU A 387 -21.91 -8.09 -0.90
CA GLU A 387 -22.50 -7.70 -2.18
C GLU A 387 -22.08 -8.63 -3.34
N GLY A 388 -21.35 -9.70 -3.05
CA GLY A 388 -20.91 -10.69 -4.03
C GLY A 388 -19.75 -10.25 -4.93
N LYS A 389 -19.13 -9.09 -4.68
CA LYS A 389 -18.01 -8.54 -5.47
C LYS A 389 -16.65 -9.11 -5.04
N MET A 390 -16.48 -10.43 -5.19
CA MET A 390 -15.30 -11.13 -4.65
C MET A 390 -13.97 -10.73 -5.29
N LEU A 391 -13.95 -10.42 -6.59
CA LEU A 391 -12.72 -9.99 -7.27
C LEU A 391 -12.16 -8.69 -6.68
N GLU A 392 -13.03 -7.74 -6.38
CA GLU A 392 -12.67 -6.47 -5.75
C GLU A 392 -12.26 -6.69 -4.29
N ALA A 393 -12.98 -7.53 -3.55
CA ALA A 393 -12.64 -7.90 -2.18
C ALA A 393 -11.24 -8.55 -2.09
N GLU A 394 -10.92 -9.47 -3.02
CA GLU A 394 -9.59 -10.08 -3.12
C GLU A 394 -8.50 -9.07 -3.47
N ARG A 395 -8.78 -8.10 -4.36
CA ARG A 395 -7.85 -7.01 -4.69
C ARG A 395 -7.55 -6.18 -3.44
N MET A 396 -8.58 -5.74 -2.72
CA MET A 396 -8.45 -4.98 -1.48
C MET A 396 -7.68 -5.76 -0.41
N PHE A 397 -7.90 -7.07 -0.27
CA PHE A 397 -7.16 -7.92 0.66
C PHE A 397 -5.67 -8.03 0.34
N ARG A 398 -5.31 -8.12 -0.94
CA ARG A 398 -3.90 -8.16 -1.38
C ARG A 398 -3.20 -6.80 -1.20
N LEU A 399 -3.94 -5.70 -1.33
CA LEU A 399 -3.42 -4.34 -1.12
C LEU A 399 -2.99 -4.10 0.34
N ILE A 400 -3.67 -4.70 1.33
CA ILE A 400 -3.26 -4.66 2.75
C ILE A 400 -1.77 -5.02 2.88
N LYS A 401 -1.35 -6.19 2.35
CA LYS A 401 0.03 -6.70 2.48
C LYS A 401 1.10 -5.83 1.82
N LYS A 402 0.75 -5.11 0.75
CA LYS A 402 1.73 -4.38 -0.08
C LYS A 402 1.99 -2.95 0.40
N GLY A 403 1.08 -2.36 1.20
CA GLY A 403 1.07 -0.92 1.42
C GLY A 403 0.72 -0.16 0.14
N TYR A 404 0.17 1.04 0.25
CA TYR A 404 -0.10 1.88 -0.92
C TYR A 404 1.17 2.54 -1.43
N PHE A 405 1.31 2.57 -2.76
CA PHE A 405 2.26 3.39 -3.49
C PHE A 405 1.45 4.38 -4.33
N LEU A 406 1.53 5.67 -4.02
CA LEU A 406 1.00 6.74 -4.87
C LEU A 406 2.16 7.50 -5.51
N PRO A 407 1.98 8.07 -6.72
CA PRO A 407 3.10 8.54 -7.55
C PRO A 407 3.91 9.72 -7.01
N ASN A 408 3.54 10.33 -5.87
CA ASN A 408 4.17 11.53 -5.32
C ASN A 408 4.31 11.56 -3.78
N LEU A 409 4.07 10.45 -3.06
CA LEU A 409 4.17 10.43 -1.58
C LEU A 409 4.99 9.23 -1.11
N MET A 410 5.98 9.53 -0.28
CA MET A 410 6.96 8.60 0.28
C MET A 410 6.28 7.44 1.02
N MET A 411 6.89 6.26 0.93
CA MET A 411 6.52 5.06 1.68
C MET A 411 6.34 5.36 3.17
N ILE A 412 5.12 5.20 3.71
CA ILE A 412 4.93 5.05 5.15
C ILE A 412 5.27 3.59 5.46
N SER A 413 6.50 3.36 5.93
CA SER A 413 6.95 2.05 6.38
C SER A 413 6.30 1.74 7.73
N ASP A 414 5.12 1.15 7.68
CA ASP A 414 4.86 -0.03 8.48
C ASP A 414 4.08 -1.00 7.63
N ARG A 415 4.58 -2.23 7.52
CA ARG A 415 3.90 -3.32 6.81
C ARG A 415 2.58 -3.59 7.53
N LEU A 416 1.48 -3.00 7.06
CA LEU A 416 0.12 -3.36 7.43
C LEU A 416 -0.16 -4.78 6.89
N GLY A 417 0.40 -5.82 7.50
CA GLY A 417 0.10 -7.20 7.09
C GLY A 417 -1.40 -7.49 7.25
N PRO A 418 -2.03 -8.31 6.38
CA PRO A 418 -3.38 -8.76 6.63
C PRO A 418 -3.43 -9.46 7.99
N ASN A 419 -4.34 -9.02 8.85
CA ASN A 419 -4.54 -9.65 10.15
C ASN A 419 -5.50 -10.83 10.03
N ILE A 420 -5.66 -11.56 11.13
CA ILE A 420 -6.52 -12.74 11.17
C ILE A 420 -7.99 -12.44 10.89
N VAL A 421 -8.43 -11.22 11.18
CA VAL A 421 -9.82 -10.75 10.99
C VAL A 421 -10.09 -10.48 9.51
N SER A 422 -9.21 -9.76 8.81
CA SER A 422 -9.34 -9.51 7.37
C SER A 422 -9.24 -10.79 6.56
N PHE A 423 -8.37 -11.71 6.98
CA PHE A 423 -8.23 -13.03 6.36
C PHE A 423 -9.51 -13.88 6.54
N GLY A 424 -10.04 -13.96 7.76
CA GLY A 424 -11.27 -14.72 8.01
C GLY A 424 -12.50 -14.13 7.32
N ILE A 425 -12.62 -12.81 7.21
CA ILE A 425 -13.70 -12.15 6.46
C ILE A 425 -13.65 -12.50 4.97
N LEU A 426 -12.47 -12.51 4.35
CA LEU A 426 -12.33 -12.92 2.96
C LEU A 426 -12.72 -14.40 2.77
N ILE A 427 -12.26 -15.28 3.65
CA ILE A 427 -12.62 -16.71 3.62
C ILE A 427 -14.14 -16.90 3.75
N ASP A 428 -14.78 -16.28 4.75
CA ASP A 428 -16.24 -16.35 4.93
C ASP A 428 -16.99 -15.79 3.72
N GLY A 429 -16.52 -14.68 3.15
CA GLY A 429 -17.06 -14.11 1.91
C GLY A 429 -17.02 -15.09 0.75
N LEU A 430 -15.84 -15.64 0.44
CA LEU A 430 -15.66 -16.64 -0.62
C LEU A 430 -16.55 -17.87 -0.39
N CYS A 431 -16.67 -18.33 0.86
CA CYS A 431 -17.55 -19.43 1.22
C CYS A 431 -19.03 -19.10 0.97
N LYS A 432 -19.48 -17.87 1.25
CA LYS A 432 -20.88 -17.44 1.04
C LYS A 432 -21.29 -17.39 -0.43
N VAL A 433 -20.36 -17.11 -1.36
CA VAL A 433 -20.62 -17.17 -2.80
C VAL A 433 -20.32 -18.55 -3.43
N SER A 434 -20.12 -19.58 -2.59
CA SER A 434 -19.82 -20.95 -3.02
C SER A 434 -18.47 -21.15 -3.75
N GLU A 435 -17.52 -20.21 -3.62
CA GLU A 435 -16.16 -20.31 -4.16
C GLU A 435 -15.21 -21.07 -3.21
N LEU A 436 -15.60 -22.28 -2.81
CA LEU A 436 -14.91 -23.07 -1.78
C LEU A 436 -13.47 -23.44 -2.15
N THR A 437 -13.20 -23.69 -3.43
CA THR A 437 -11.85 -24.02 -3.93
C THR A 437 -10.89 -22.86 -3.73
N VAL A 438 -11.35 -21.64 -3.98
CA VAL A 438 -10.56 -20.42 -3.79
C VAL A 438 -10.33 -20.15 -2.31
N ALA A 439 -11.37 -20.30 -1.48
CA ALA A 439 -11.25 -20.21 -0.02
C ALA A 439 -10.22 -21.21 0.54
N ARG A 440 -10.29 -22.49 0.13
CA ARG A 440 -9.34 -23.54 0.52
C ARG A 440 -7.92 -23.21 0.08
N ARG A 441 -7.73 -22.65 -1.12
CA ARG A 441 -6.41 -22.21 -1.62
C ARG A 441 -5.81 -21.11 -0.75
N TYR A 442 -6.60 -20.08 -0.39
CA TYR A 442 -6.13 -19.04 0.52
C TYR A 442 -5.76 -19.62 1.88
N PHE A 443 -6.57 -20.52 2.42
CA PHE A 443 -6.32 -21.22 3.68
C PHE A 443 -5.02 -22.04 3.66
N VAL A 444 -4.74 -22.80 2.60
CA VAL A 444 -3.47 -23.53 2.45
C VAL A 444 -2.29 -22.57 2.34
N CYS A 445 -2.45 -21.45 1.62
CA CYS A 445 -1.42 -20.43 1.48
C CYS A 445 -1.31 -19.45 2.67
N ARG A 446 -2.00 -19.67 3.80
CA ARG A 446 -2.02 -18.74 4.97
C ARG A 446 -0.63 -18.30 5.47
N VAL A 447 0.35 -19.21 5.46
CA VAL A 447 1.74 -18.94 5.86
C VAL A 447 2.40 -17.92 4.91
N LYS A 448 2.06 -17.94 3.61
CA LYS A 448 2.51 -16.93 2.63
C LYS A 448 2.01 -15.53 3.00
N TYR A 449 0.88 -15.43 3.69
CA TYR A 449 0.28 -14.16 4.11
C TYR A 449 0.69 -13.75 5.53
N GLY A 450 1.55 -14.52 6.20
CA GLY A 450 1.99 -14.24 7.57
C GLY A 450 0.90 -14.45 8.63
N VAL A 451 -0.18 -15.18 8.28
CA VAL A 451 -1.31 -15.44 9.18
C VAL A 451 -1.24 -16.88 9.66
N PHE A 452 -1.14 -17.06 10.98
CA PHE A 452 -1.37 -18.34 11.62
C PHE A 452 -2.87 -18.48 11.85
N PRO A 453 -3.51 -19.55 11.33
CA PRO A 453 -4.94 -19.71 11.47
C PRO A 453 -5.26 -19.96 12.95
N ASN A 454 -6.30 -19.29 13.43
CA ASN A 454 -6.88 -19.56 14.73
C ASN A 454 -8.27 -20.19 14.52
N ILE A 455 -8.93 -20.46 15.64
CA ILE A 455 -10.29 -21.01 15.67
C ILE A 455 -11.29 -20.27 14.79
N PHE A 456 -11.20 -18.94 14.70
CA PHE A 456 -12.11 -18.12 13.89
C PHE A 456 -11.99 -18.46 12.39
N VAL A 457 -10.77 -18.55 11.85
CA VAL A 457 -10.55 -18.86 10.42
C VAL A 457 -10.98 -20.29 10.09
N TYR A 458 -10.71 -21.26 10.99
CA TYR A 458 -11.22 -22.62 10.84
C TYR A 458 -12.75 -22.65 10.82
N ASN A 459 -13.39 -21.95 11.76
CA ASN A 459 -14.85 -21.87 11.83
C ASN A 459 -15.47 -21.26 10.56
N CYS A 460 -14.88 -20.22 9.96
CA CYS A 460 -15.34 -19.67 8.68
C CYS A 460 -15.34 -20.73 7.55
N LEU A 461 -14.27 -21.52 7.46
CA LEU A 461 -14.12 -22.54 6.41
C LEU A 461 -15.02 -23.75 6.67
N ILE A 462 -15.09 -24.23 7.90
CA ILE A 462 -15.98 -25.32 8.34
C ILE A 462 -17.44 -24.95 8.04
N ASP A 463 -17.87 -23.73 8.39
CA ASP A 463 -19.23 -23.23 8.10
C ASP A 463 -19.49 -23.14 6.60
N GLY A 464 -18.50 -22.69 5.82
CA GLY A 464 -18.56 -22.70 4.36
C GLY A 464 -18.82 -24.08 3.76
N TYR A 465 -18.05 -25.08 4.18
CA TYR A 465 -18.23 -26.46 3.73
C TYR A 465 -19.56 -27.06 4.18
N CYS A 466 -19.98 -26.80 5.44
CA CYS A 466 -21.29 -27.23 5.94
C CYS A 466 -22.45 -26.63 5.13
N ARG A 467 -22.41 -25.32 4.80
CA ARG A 467 -23.44 -24.65 4.00
C ARG A 467 -23.53 -25.18 2.57
N ALA A 468 -22.41 -25.60 1.99
CA ALA A 468 -22.38 -26.24 0.67
C ALA A 468 -22.81 -27.72 0.69
N GLY A 469 -23.11 -28.29 1.87
CA GLY A 469 -23.47 -29.70 2.03
C GLY A 469 -22.27 -30.67 2.09
N ASN A 470 -21.04 -30.17 1.99
CA ASN A 470 -19.81 -30.93 2.05
C ASN A 470 -19.36 -31.12 3.51
N VAL A 471 -20.20 -31.80 4.30
CA VAL A 471 -19.99 -31.95 5.76
C VAL A 471 -18.83 -32.88 6.09
N SER A 472 -18.45 -33.80 5.19
CA SER A 472 -17.29 -34.69 5.40
C SER A 472 -16.00 -33.88 5.52
N GLU A 473 -15.78 -32.95 4.61
CA GLU A 473 -14.63 -32.05 4.55
C GLU A 473 -14.62 -31.10 5.75
N ALA A 474 -15.80 -30.67 6.22
CA ALA A 474 -15.92 -29.86 7.43
C ALA A 474 -15.46 -30.62 8.68
N VAL A 475 -15.82 -31.90 8.81
CA VAL A 475 -15.37 -32.78 9.91
C VAL A 475 -13.87 -33.08 9.80
N GLU A 476 -13.34 -33.27 8.60
CA GLU A 476 -11.90 -33.43 8.37
C GLU A 476 -11.10 -32.19 8.79
N LEU A 477 -11.59 -30.99 8.47
CA LEU A 477 -10.99 -29.72 8.90
C LEU A 477 -11.00 -29.58 10.43
N SER A 478 -12.08 -30.00 11.10
CA SER A 478 -12.13 -30.06 12.56
C SER A 478 -11.11 -31.04 13.14
N SER A 479 -10.91 -32.19 12.49
CA SER A 479 -9.90 -33.17 12.90
C SER A 479 -8.47 -32.68 12.66
N GLU A 480 -8.25 -31.91 11.58
CA GLU A 480 -6.98 -31.22 11.32
C GLU A 480 -6.68 -30.18 12.41
N MET A 481 -7.69 -29.40 12.80
CA MET A 481 -7.59 -28.41 13.88
C MET A 481 -7.17 -29.04 15.20
N GLU A 482 -7.78 -30.17 15.59
CA GLU A 482 -7.40 -30.93 16.79
C GLU A 482 -5.96 -31.46 16.73
N LYS A 483 -5.51 -31.98 15.57
CA LYS A 483 -4.13 -32.46 15.36
C LYS A 483 -3.08 -31.36 15.49
N LEU A 484 -3.46 -30.11 15.25
CA LEU A 484 -2.61 -28.93 15.41
C LEU A 484 -2.72 -28.30 16.81
N GLU A 485 -3.32 -29.02 17.76
CA GLU A 485 -3.52 -28.59 19.16
C GLU A 485 -4.39 -27.32 19.30
N ILE A 486 -5.23 -27.03 18.29
CA ILE A 486 -6.23 -25.97 18.36
C ILE A 486 -7.55 -26.62 18.82
N LEU A 487 -8.01 -26.30 20.02
CA LEU A 487 -9.20 -26.94 20.61
C LEU A 487 -10.49 -26.38 19.99
N PRO A 488 -11.41 -27.23 19.47
CA PRO A 488 -12.74 -26.81 19.03
C PRO A 488 -13.51 -26.08 20.14
N ASP A 489 -14.19 -24.98 19.80
CA ASP A 489 -15.01 -24.21 20.73
C ASP A 489 -16.50 -24.46 20.50
N VAL A 490 -17.33 -23.78 21.31
CA VAL A 490 -18.78 -23.81 21.20
C VAL A 490 -19.26 -23.49 19.78
N ILE A 491 -18.57 -22.60 19.06
CA ILE A 491 -18.93 -22.19 17.71
C ILE A 491 -18.60 -23.31 16.72
N THR A 492 -17.42 -23.93 16.80
CA THR A 492 -17.01 -25.07 15.96
C THR A 492 -18.02 -26.21 16.05
N TYR A 493 -18.34 -26.64 17.27
CA TYR A 493 -19.32 -27.70 17.51
C TYR A 493 -20.71 -27.32 16.99
N SER A 494 -21.16 -26.09 17.25
CA SER A 494 -22.46 -25.60 16.76
C SER A 494 -22.58 -25.67 15.24
N ILE A 495 -21.55 -25.23 14.51
CA ILE A 495 -21.52 -25.23 13.04
C ILE A 495 -21.61 -26.66 12.50
N LEU A 496 -20.79 -27.58 13.03
CA LEU A 496 -20.77 -28.98 12.59
C LEU A 496 -22.10 -29.68 12.87
N ILE A 497 -22.66 -29.50 14.07
CA ILE A 497 -23.95 -30.08 14.45
C ILE A 497 -25.06 -29.56 13.54
N LYS A 498 -25.10 -28.25 13.28
CA LYS A 498 -26.04 -27.64 12.34
C LYS A 498 -25.85 -28.16 10.90
N GLY A 499 -24.62 -28.28 10.43
CA GLY A 499 -24.28 -28.83 9.13
C GLY A 499 -24.76 -30.27 8.95
N LEU A 500 -24.46 -31.14 9.92
CA LEU A 500 -24.92 -32.54 9.96
C LEU A 500 -26.45 -32.63 9.97
N CYS A 501 -27.12 -31.80 10.78
CA CYS A 501 -28.57 -31.70 10.81
C CYS A 501 -29.15 -31.29 9.44
N THR A 502 -28.49 -30.36 8.74
CA THR A 502 -28.95 -29.87 7.43
C THR A 502 -28.88 -30.96 6.36
N VAL A 503 -27.83 -31.78 6.36
CA VAL A 503 -27.69 -32.94 5.45
C VAL A 503 -28.43 -34.21 5.93
N GLY A 504 -29.15 -34.12 7.06
CA GLY A 504 -29.99 -35.20 7.59
C GLY A 504 -29.26 -36.25 8.44
N LYS A 505 -27.99 -36.04 8.77
CA LYS A 505 -27.18 -36.91 9.65
C LYS A 505 -27.36 -36.54 11.14
N VAL A 506 -28.61 -36.53 11.59
CA VAL A 506 -28.99 -35.99 12.93
C VAL A 506 -28.33 -36.77 14.07
N GLU A 507 -28.24 -38.10 13.95
CA GLU A 507 -27.63 -38.94 14.99
C GLU A 507 -26.12 -38.68 15.15
N GLU A 508 -25.42 -38.38 14.05
CA GLU A 508 -24.01 -37.93 14.10
C GLU A 508 -23.90 -36.56 14.80
N GLY A 509 -24.87 -35.67 14.59
CA GLY A 509 -24.97 -34.39 15.31
C GLY A 509 -25.21 -34.57 16.82
N SER A 510 -26.09 -35.48 17.21
CA SER A 510 -26.33 -35.82 18.63
C SER A 510 -25.09 -36.44 19.29
N PHE A 511 -24.32 -37.26 18.56
CA PHE A 511 -23.04 -37.77 19.04
C PHE A 511 -22.01 -36.66 19.25
N LEU A 512 -21.93 -35.68 18.34
CA LEU A 512 -21.07 -34.50 18.52
C LEU A 512 -21.45 -33.66 19.73
N LEU A 513 -22.74 -33.52 20.04
CA LEU A 513 -23.19 -32.85 21.27
C LEU A 513 -22.70 -33.59 22.54
N GLN A 514 -22.73 -34.92 22.54
CA GLN A 514 -22.18 -35.71 23.65
C GLN A 514 -20.66 -35.59 23.76
N LYS A 515 -19.95 -35.56 22.62
CA LYS A 515 -18.50 -35.32 22.59
C LYS A 515 -18.17 -33.93 23.14
N MET A 516 -18.89 -32.90 22.71
CA MET A 516 -18.74 -31.52 23.17
C MET A 516 -18.82 -31.42 24.71
N ASN A 517 -19.80 -32.10 25.32
CA ASN A 517 -19.94 -32.16 26.78
C ASN A 517 -18.79 -32.92 27.46
N LYS A 518 -18.32 -34.03 26.87
CA LYS A 518 -17.17 -34.81 27.38
C LYS A 518 -15.87 -34.01 27.32
N ASP A 519 -15.71 -33.17 26.30
CA ASP A 519 -14.56 -32.28 26.13
C ASP A 519 -14.65 -31.04 27.05
N GLY A 520 -15.70 -30.92 27.86
CA GLY A 520 -15.89 -29.82 28.82
C GLY A 520 -16.33 -28.50 28.18
N VAL A 521 -16.81 -28.53 26.93
CA VAL A 521 -17.29 -27.34 26.21
C VAL A 521 -18.81 -27.23 26.42
N LEU A 522 -19.28 -26.12 26.99
CA LEU A 522 -20.70 -25.92 27.25
C LEU A 522 -21.45 -25.57 25.97
N ALA A 523 -22.46 -26.36 25.63
CA ALA A 523 -23.36 -26.09 24.51
C ALA A 523 -24.14 -24.79 24.74
N ASN A 524 -24.37 -24.02 23.68
CA ASN A 524 -25.22 -22.83 23.74
C ASN A 524 -26.63 -23.15 23.18
N SER A 525 -27.55 -22.20 23.32
CA SER A 525 -28.93 -22.35 22.83
C SER A 525 -29.00 -22.63 21.32
N MET A 526 -28.06 -22.14 20.52
CA MET A 526 -28.02 -22.39 19.07
C MET A 526 -27.76 -23.88 18.75
N THR A 527 -26.86 -24.53 19.50
CA THR A 527 -26.53 -25.96 19.34
C THR A 527 -27.77 -26.82 19.55
N TYR A 528 -28.44 -26.63 20.68
CA TYR A 528 -29.65 -27.39 21.02
C TYR A 528 -30.80 -27.08 20.05
N ASN A 529 -31.03 -25.81 19.72
CA ASN A 529 -32.10 -25.42 18.80
C ASN A 529 -31.93 -26.03 17.41
N SER A 530 -30.70 -26.21 16.93
CA SER A 530 -30.43 -26.86 15.63
C SER A 530 -30.85 -28.34 15.61
N LEU A 531 -30.61 -29.06 16.72
CA LEU A 531 -31.04 -30.45 16.89
C LEU A 531 -32.55 -30.56 17.07
N ILE A 532 -33.14 -29.69 17.89
CA ILE A 532 -34.59 -29.62 18.12
C ILE A 532 -35.32 -29.35 16.80
N ASP A 533 -34.92 -28.32 16.04
CA ASP A 533 -35.49 -27.99 14.73
C ASP A 533 -35.44 -29.19 13.77
N ARG A 534 -34.29 -29.87 13.73
CA ARG A 534 -34.15 -31.00 12.83
C ARG A 534 -34.97 -32.21 13.27
N TYR A 535 -35.01 -32.56 14.55
CA TYR A 535 -35.86 -33.62 15.09
C TYR A 535 -37.35 -33.34 14.86
N CYS A 536 -37.78 -32.09 15.05
CA CYS A 536 -39.12 -31.63 14.68
C CYS A 536 -39.41 -31.84 13.17
N LYS A 537 -38.48 -31.44 12.29
CA LYS A 537 -38.64 -31.57 10.82
C LYS A 537 -38.68 -33.02 10.33
N VAL A 538 -37.98 -33.95 11.00
CA VAL A 538 -38.06 -35.40 10.68
C VAL A 538 -39.22 -36.10 11.41
N GLY A 539 -40.03 -35.37 12.17
CA GLY A 539 -41.22 -35.86 12.87
C GLY A 539 -40.94 -36.61 14.18
N ASN A 540 -39.70 -36.63 14.67
CA ASN A 540 -39.35 -37.29 15.93
C ASN A 540 -39.46 -36.30 17.10
N MET A 541 -40.71 -36.05 17.52
CA MET A 541 -41.01 -35.08 18.58
C MET A 541 -40.54 -35.53 19.97
N GLU A 542 -40.42 -36.84 20.20
CA GLU A 542 -39.93 -37.41 21.47
C GLU A 542 -38.47 -37.04 21.70
N LYS A 543 -37.60 -37.26 20.71
CA LYS A 543 -36.19 -36.82 20.78
C LYS A 543 -36.06 -35.29 20.83
N ALA A 544 -36.94 -34.55 20.15
CA ALA A 544 -36.92 -33.09 20.22
C ALA A 544 -37.19 -32.58 21.65
N LEU A 545 -38.11 -33.21 22.38
CA LEU A 545 -38.34 -32.91 23.80
C LEU A 545 -37.18 -33.35 24.69
N GLU A 546 -36.61 -34.53 24.44
CA GLU A 546 -35.44 -35.03 25.18
C GLU A 546 -34.28 -34.03 25.11
N ILE A 547 -33.95 -33.55 23.92
CA ILE A 547 -32.91 -32.52 23.71
C ILE A 547 -33.30 -31.19 24.37
N CYS A 548 -34.59 -30.84 24.40
CA CYS A 548 -35.06 -29.64 25.10
C CYS A 548 -34.93 -29.76 26.63
N SER A 549 -35.18 -30.92 27.22
CA SER A 549 -34.95 -31.14 28.65
C SER A 549 -33.47 -31.03 29.02
N GLN A 550 -32.58 -31.53 28.14
CA GLN A 550 -31.13 -31.40 28.31
C GLN A 550 -30.64 -29.95 28.34
N ILE A 551 -31.36 -28.98 27.72
CA ILE A 551 -31.02 -27.55 27.80
C ILE A 551 -31.01 -27.10 29.27
N ASN A 552 -32.10 -27.37 29.98
CA ASN A 552 -32.28 -27.00 31.39
C ASN A 552 -31.31 -27.75 32.32
N GLU A 553 -31.15 -29.06 32.10
CA GLU A 553 -30.27 -29.91 32.91
C GLU A 553 -28.80 -29.48 32.84
N ASN A 554 -28.37 -28.91 31.71
CA ASN A 554 -27.02 -28.38 31.53
C ASN A 554 -26.89 -26.89 31.88
N GLY A 555 -27.89 -26.28 32.52
CA GLY A 555 -27.84 -24.90 33.01
C GLY A 555 -27.93 -23.84 31.92
N VAL A 556 -28.45 -24.18 30.74
CA VAL A 556 -28.75 -23.23 29.66
C VAL A 556 -30.24 -22.89 29.71
N GLU A 557 -30.61 -21.62 29.52
CA GLU A 557 -32.02 -21.24 29.48
C GLU A 557 -32.61 -21.38 28.07
N PRO A 558 -33.75 -22.06 27.91
CA PRO A 558 -34.52 -22.06 26.66
C PRO A 558 -34.91 -20.64 26.27
N ASN A 559 -34.71 -20.27 25.01
CA ASN A 559 -35.03 -18.94 24.50
C ASN A 559 -36.23 -18.97 23.55
N VAL A 560 -36.62 -17.80 23.05
CA VAL A 560 -37.75 -17.64 22.10
C VAL A 560 -37.61 -18.60 20.92
N ILE A 561 -36.40 -18.81 20.39
CA ILE A 561 -36.17 -19.71 19.24
C ILE A 561 -36.46 -21.17 19.63
N THR A 562 -36.08 -21.60 20.83
CA THR A 562 -36.37 -22.96 21.35
C THR A 562 -37.86 -23.24 21.35
N PHE A 563 -38.65 -22.36 21.99
CA PHE A 563 -40.09 -22.51 22.09
C PHE A 563 -40.78 -22.34 20.73
N SER A 564 -40.37 -21.37 19.91
CA SER A 564 -40.92 -21.15 18.56
C SER A 564 -40.72 -22.37 17.66
N THR A 565 -39.57 -23.03 17.77
CA THR A 565 -39.24 -24.25 17.00
C THR A 565 -40.10 -25.44 17.43
N LEU A 566 -40.30 -25.62 18.74
CA LEU A 566 -41.19 -26.66 19.28
C LEU A 566 -42.65 -26.39 18.93
N ILE A 567 -43.11 -25.13 19.04
CA ILE A 567 -44.45 -24.69 18.65
C ILE A 567 -44.70 -24.99 17.17
N ASP A 568 -43.79 -24.61 16.27
CA ASP A 568 -43.92 -24.91 14.83
C ASP A 568 -43.95 -26.43 14.56
N GLY A 569 -43.09 -27.20 15.23
CA GLY A 569 -43.07 -28.66 15.14
C GLY A 569 -44.39 -29.30 15.57
N TYR A 570 -44.91 -28.95 16.75
CA TYR A 570 -46.16 -29.49 17.28
C TYR A 570 -47.41 -28.97 16.55
N CYS A 571 -47.40 -27.73 16.05
CA CYS A 571 -48.45 -27.22 15.16
C CYS A 571 -48.51 -28.02 13.84
N LYS A 572 -47.36 -28.46 13.31
CA LYS A 572 -47.29 -29.29 12.09
C LYS A 572 -47.77 -30.72 12.32
N THR A 573 -47.62 -31.26 13.54
CA THR A 573 -48.14 -32.60 13.92
C THR A 573 -49.59 -32.55 14.42
N GLY A 574 -50.17 -31.36 14.60
CA GLY A 574 -51.58 -31.15 14.96
C GLY A 574 -51.88 -31.17 16.46
N ASN A 575 -50.87 -31.33 17.31
CA ASN A 575 -51.03 -31.44 18.76
C ASN A 575 -51.05 -30.05 19.42
N MET A 576 -52.19 -29.36 19.30
CA MET A 576 -52.33 -27.98 19.78
C MET A 576 -52.37 -27.84 21.31
N GLU A 577 -52.68 -28.89 22.07
CA GLU A 577 -52.69 -28.83 23.54
C GLU A 577 -51.28 -28.57 24.10
N VAL A 578 -50.28 -29.27 23.56
CA VAL A 578 -48.86 -29.09 23.91
C VAL A 578 -48.35 -27.71 23.47
N VAL A 579 -48.82 -27.22 22.32
CA VAL A 579 -48.49 -25.88 21.80
C VAL A 579 -48.92 -24.76 22.74
N VAL A 580 -50.12 -24.85 23.34
CA VAL A 580 -50.60 -23.87 24.32
C VAL A 580 -49.74 -23.86 25.58
N GLY A 581 -49.29 -25.04 26.02
CA GLY A 581 -48.36 -25.17 27.15
C GLY A 581 -47.06 -24.39 26.90
N PHE A 582 -46.39 -24.65 25.78
CA PHE A 582 -45.15 -23.95 25.41
C PHE A 582 -45.33 -22.45 25.20
N TYR A 583 -46.45 -22.02 24.61
CA TYR A 583 -46.75 -20.59 24.47
C TYR A 583 -46.94 -19.91 25.82
N SER A 584 -47.66 -20.57 26.74
CA SER A 584 -47.90 -20.04 28.08
C SER A 584 -46.59 -19.95 28.89
N GLU A 585 -45.73 -20.96 28.78
CA GLU A 585 -44.40 -20.96 29.41
C GLU A 585 -43.52 -19.83 28.88
N MET A 586 -43.53 -19.59 27.56
CA MET A 586 -42.80 -18.47 26.94
C MET A 586 -43.31 -17.10 27.45
N VAL A 587 -44.63 -16.93 27.58
CA VAL A 587 -45.24 -15.69 28.09
C VAL A 587 -44.95 -15.49 29.58
N ILE A 588 -45.06 -16.53 30.41
CA ILE A 588 -44.76 -16.48 31.85
C ILE A 588 -43.27 -16.18 32.09
N GLY A 589 -42.39 -16.75 31.27
CA GLY A 589 -40.95 -16.48 31.27
C GLY A 589 -40.56 -15.07 30.78
N SER A 590 -41.53 -14.21 30.45
CA SER A 590 -41.31 -12.86 29.89
C SER A 590 -40.47 -12.84 28.61
N LEU A 591 -40.52 -13.94 27.84
CA LEU A 591 -39.85 -14.03 26.54
C LEU A 591 -40.73 -13.38 25.46
N VAL A 592 -40.16 -12.43 24.71
CA VAL A 592 -40.89 -11.72 23.65
C VAL A 592 -41.07 -12.63 22.43
N SER A 593 -42.30 -13.06 22.18
CA SER A 593 -42.70 -13.84 21.01
C SER A 593 -42.21 -13.22 19.70
N ASP A 594 -41.65 -14.01 18.79
CA ASP A 594 -41.20 -13.55 17.48
C ASP A 594 -42.25 -13.81 16.37
N VAL A 595 -41.95 -13.33 15.15
CA VAL A 595 -42.81 -13.53 13.97
C VAL A 595 -43.02 -15.03 13.67
N VAL A 596 -42.05 -15.89 14.00
CA VAL A 596 -42.10 -17.33 13.72
C VAL A 596 -43.09 -18.02 14.66
N ALA A 597 -43.04 -17.74 15.97
CA ALA A 597 -44.00 -18.21 16.95
C ALA A 597 -45.44 -17.82 16.59
N TYR A 598 -45.69 -16.53 16.33
CA TYR A 598 -47.03 -16.06 15.97
C TYR A 598 -47.51 -16.70 14.66
N THR A 599 -46.65 -16.79 13.63
CA THR A 599 -47.03 -17.42 12.36
C THR A 599 -47.37 -18.90 12.53
N ALA A 600 -46.58 -19.64 13.32
CA ALA A 600 -46.82 -21.04 13.60
C ALA A 600 -48.14 -21.25 14.34
N LEU A 601 -48.41 -20.46 15.38
CA LEU A 601 -49.65 -20.51 16.17
C LEU A 601 -50.87 -20.15 15.33
N ILE A 602 -50.81 -19.05 14.58
CA ILE A 602 -51.90 -18.61 13.68
C ILE A 602 -52.21 -19.71 12.66
N ASN A 603 -51.18 -20.29 12.03
CA ASN A 603 -51.35 -21.38 11.08
C ASN A 603 -51.90 -22.66 11.74
N GLY A 604 -51.39 -23.02 12.92
CA GLY A 604 -51.85 -24.18 13.70
C GLY A 604 -53.31 -24.08 14.10
N TYR A 605 -53.73 -22.94 14.65
CA TYR A 605 -55.14 -22.67 14.99
C TYR A 605 -56.04 -22.58 13.74
N CYS A 606 -55.53 -22.05 12.62
CA CYS A 606 -56.25 -22.09 11.34
C CYS A 606 -56.50 -23.52 10.86
N LYS A 607 -55.50 -24.40 10.95
CA LYS A 607 -55.60 -25.82 10.55
C LYS A 607 -56.52 -26.62 11.46
N ASN A 608 -56.56 -26.29 12.75
CA ASN A 608 -57.47 -26.90 13.72
C ASN A 608 -58.87 -26.28 13.73
N GLY A 609 -59.17 -25.35 12.81
CA GLY A 609 -60.49 -24.73 12.64
C GLY A 609 -60.86 -23.68 13.69
N ASN A 610 -59.96 -23.35 14.62
CA ASN A 610 -60.18 -22.31 15.63
C ASN A 610 -59.73 -20.93 15.13
N ILE A 611 -60.51 -20.39 14.20
CA ILE A 611 -60.22 -19.13 13.50
C ILE A 611 -60.23 -17.93 14.45
N LYS A 612 -61.05 -17.95 15.50
CA LYS A 612 -61.15 -16.85 16.48
C LYS A 612 -59.82 -16.61 17.21
N GLU A 613 -59.18 -17.68 17.65
CA GLU A 613 -57.92 -17.58 18.38
C GLU A 613 -56.76 -17.16 17.45
N ALA A 614 -56.78 -17.63 16.20
CA ALA A 614 -55.82 -17.19 15.19
C ALA A 614 -55.93 -15.68 14.88
N PHE A 615 -57.14 -15.11 14.84
CA PHE A 615 -57.34 -13.66 14.71
C PHE A 615 -56.85 -12.87 15.93
N ARG A 616 -57.09 -13.38 17.14
CA ARG A 616 -56.63 -12.75 18.38
C ARG A 616 -55.10 -12.62 18.39
N LEU A 617 -54.40 -13.70 18.05
CA LEU A 617 -52.93 -13.74 17.97
C LEU A 617 -52.37 -12.85 16.85
N HIS A 618 -53.05 -12.76 15.70
CA HIS A 618 -52.65 -11.84 14.62
C HIS A 618 -52.75 -10.36 15.06
N LYS A 619 -53.79 -10.01 15.82
CA LYS A 619 -53.93 -8.66 16.37
C LYS A 619 -52.84 -8.34 17.40
N GLU A 620 -52.59 -9.28 18.31
CA GLU A 620 -51.55 -9.18 19.34
C GLU A 620 -50.15 -9.00 18.72
N MET A 621 -49.87 -9.71 17.62
CA MET A 621 -48.63 -9.56 16.84
C MET A 621 -48.44 -8.13 16.32
N LEU A 622 -49.49 -7.52 15.76
CA LEU A 622 -49.46 -6.15 15.25
C LEU A 622 -49.33 -5.10 16.37
N GLU A 623 -50.06 -5.29 17.47
CA GLU A 623 -50.01 -4.41 18.65
C GLU A 623 -48.63 -4.44 19.32
N SER A 624 -47.92 -5.56 19.20
CA SER A 624 -46.53 -5.73 19.66
C SER A 624 -45.48 -5.16 18.69
N GLY A 625 -45.91 -4.52 17.58
CA GLY A 625 -45.03 -3.89 16.59
C GLY A 625 -44.37 -4.86 15.61
N LEU A 626 -44.80 -6.12 15.54
CA LEU A 626 -44.25 -7.13 14.63
C LEU A 626 -45.03 -7.16 13.31
N MET A 627 -44.32 -7.10 12.18
CA MET A 627 -44.93 -7.13 10.84
C MET A 627 -45.15 -8.57 10.34
N PRO A 628 -46.37 -8.93 9.86
CA PRO A 628 -46.65 -10.22 9.24
C PRO A 628 -45.73 -10.53 8.06
N ASN A 629 -45.22 -11.76 7.98
CA ASN A 629 -44.42 -12.20 6.84
C ASN A 629 -45.30 -12.88 5.77
N VAL A 630 -44.71 -13.23 4.63
CA VAL A 630 -45.43 -13.88 3.51
C VAL A 630 -46.21 -15.12 3.96
N PHE A 631 -45.64 -15.93 4.87
CA PHE A 631 -46.31 -17.13 5.38
C PHE A 631 -47.49 -16.79 6.30
N THR A 632 -47.37 -15.76 7.15
CA THR A 632 -48.48 -15.24 7.96
C THR A 632 -49.63 -14.77 7.08
N LEU A 633 -49.33 -14.03 6.00
CA LEU A 633 -50.32 -13.50 5.05
C LEU A 633 -51.01 -14.59 4.22
N THR A 634 -50.36 -15.75 4.03
CA THR A 634 -50.98 -16.92 3.38
C THR A 634 -51.88 -17.74 4.31
N CYS A 635 -51.89 -17.47 5.62
CA CYS A 635 -52.79 -18.14 6.55
C CYS A 635 -54.25 -17.70 6.31
N LYS A 636 -55.20 -18.62 6.53
CA LYS A 636 -56.64 -18.46 6.21
C LYS A 636 -57.27 -17.17 6.78
N VAL A 637 -56.78 -16.72 7.94
CA VAL A 637 -57.17 -15.47 8.62
C VAL A 637 -56.87 -14.19 7.83
N CYS A 638 -55.75 -14.14 7.09
CA CYS A 638 -55.38 -12.97 6.29
C CYS A 638 -56.09 -12.95 4.92
N PHE A 639 -56.48 -14.12 4.40
CA PHE A 639 -57.28 -14.23 3.17
C PHE A 639 -58.68 -13.59 3.33
N ASP A 640 -59.28 -13.70 4.53
CA ASP A 640 -60.54 -13.03 4.87
C ASP A 640 -60.39 -11.51 5.11
N GLN A 641 -59.17 -11.00 5.33
CA GLN A 641 -58.88 -9.55 5.33
C GLN A 641 -58.55 -9.03 3.93
N ALA A 642 -57.88 -9.82 3.10
CA ALA A 642 -57.56 -9.47 1.71
C ALA A 642 -58.82 -9.29 0.85
N THR A 643 -59.91 -10.03 1.13
CA THR A 643 -61.23 -9.78 0.52
C THR A 643 -61.82 -8.40 0.89
N SER A 644 -61.37 -7.80 2.00
CA SER A 644 -61.79 -6.44 2.39
C SER A 644 -60.92 -5.33 1.78
N PHE A 645 -59.69 -5.62 1.37
CA PHE A 645 -58.79 -4.67 0.68
C PHE A 645 -58.89 -4.74 -0.85
N VAL A 646 -59.31 -5.87 -1.41
CA VAL A 646 -59.48 -6.08 -2.87
C VAL A 646 -60.72 -5.34 -3.45
N LEU A 647 -61.53 -4.66 -2.62
CA LEU A 647 -62.67 -3.84 -3.07
C LEU A 647 -62.34 -2.35 -3.32
N LEU A 648 -61.11 -1.88 -3.09
CA LEU A 648 -60.71 -0.49 -3.37
C LEU A 648 -59.46 -0.43 -4.24
N GLY A 649 -59.65 -0.54 -5.55
CA GLY A 649 -58.77 0.10 -6.53
C GLY A 649 -58.00 -0.84 -7.47
N TYR A 650 -58.48 -0.87 -8.71
CA TYR A 650 -57.79 -1.24 -9.96
C TYR A 650 -57.64 -2.72 -10.34
N PHE A 651 -58.69 -3.21 -11.01
CA PHE A 651 -58.58 -4.16 -12.12
C PHE A 651 -58.32 -3.42 -13.44
N ALA A 652 -57.34 -3.88 -14.24
CA ALA A 652 -57.34 -3.97 -15.71
C ALA A 652 -55.95 -4.48 -16.20
N LEU A 653 -55.68 -5.79 -16.16
CA LEU A 653 -55.67 -6.76 -17.29
C LEU A 653 -54.37 -6.76 -18.17
N PRO A 654 -53.98 -7.87 -18.85
CA PRO A 654 -54.41 -9.27 -18.67
C PRO A 654 -53.27 -10.32 -18.62
N ARG A 655 -53.66 -11.47 -18.05
CA ARG A 655 -53.12 -12.82 -18.22
C ARG A 655 -52.76 -13.14 -19.68
N HIS A 656 -51.49 -13.42 -19.95
CA HIS A 656 -51.04 -14.46 -20.89
C HIS A 656 -49.50 -14.57 -20.88
N HIS A 657 -48.93 -15.46 -20.05
CA HIS A 657 -47.69 -16.24 -20.32
C HIS A 657 -47.22 -17.06 -19.09
N TRP A 658 -48.13 -17.78 -18.40
CA TRP A 658 -47.76 -18.63 -17.25
C TRP A 658 -48.08 -20.13 -17.43
N GLU A 659 -48.27 -20.60 -18.68
CA GLU A 659 -48.59 -22.01 -18.96
C GLU A 659 -47.61 -22.71 -19.92
N LYS A 660 -46.31 -22.36 -19.93
CA LYS A 660 -45.33 -23.05 -20.79
C LYS A 660 -43.99 -23.49 -20.18
N THR A 661 -43.84 -23.53 -18.86
CA THR A 661 -42.53 -23.88 -18.28
C THR A 661 -42.54 -24.91 -17.16
N ILE A 662 -43.58 -25.76 -17.08
CA ILE A 662 -43.57 -26.99 -16.27
C ILE A 662 -44.10 -28.14 -17.11
N ASN A 663 -43.27 -28.63 -18.05
CA ASN A 663 -43.15 -30.04 -18.46
C ASN A 663 -42.22 -30.15 -19.68
N GLY A 664 -40.94 -30.38 -19.43
CA GLY A 664 -39.93 -30.58 -20.46
C GLY A 664 -38.59 -31.02 -19.87
N ARG A 665 -38.56 -32.09 -19.07
CA ARG A 665 -37.30 -32.79 -18.80
C ARG A 665 -36.79 -33.40 -20.10
N LYS A 666 -35.62 -32.96 -20.57
CA LYS A 666 -34.45 -33.77 -21.03
C LYS A 666 -33.55 -32.96 -21.96
N SER A 667 -32.40 -32.51 -21.44
CA SER A 667 -31.06 -32.76 -22.00
C SER A 667 -30.03 -31.85 -21.29
N GLN A 668 -29.07 -32.48 -20.62
CA GLN A 668 -27.85 -31.84 -20.12
C GLN A 668 -27.10 -31.14 -21.27
N PRO A 669 -26.51 -29.94 -21.09
CA PRO A 669 -25.27 -29.64 -21.76
C PRO A 669 -24.15 -30.31 -20.96
N LYS A 670 -23.52 -31.31 -21.57
CA LYS A 670 -22.22 -31.80 -21.12
C LYS A 670 -21.27 -30.60 -21.04
N GLU A 671 -20.64 -30.40 -19.89
CA GLU A 671 -19.37 -29.68 -19.84
C GLU A 671 -18.44 -30.33 -20.87
N LYS A 672 -18.06 -29.56 -21.89
CA LYS A 672 -16.90 -29.89 -22.71
C LYS A 672 -15.66 -29.67 -21.85
N PRO A 673 -14.65 -30.55 -21.92
CA PRO A 673 -13.38 -30.28 -21.29
C PRO A 673 -12.82 -28.97 -21.86
N ILE A 674 -12.21 -28.16 -21.01
CA ILE A 674 -11.38 -27.03 -21.43
C ILE A 674 -10.13 -27.62 -22.07
N THR A 675 -10.24 -28.00 -23.33
CA THR A 675 -9.14 -28.19 -24.27
C THR A 675 -9.53 -27.38 -25.50
N ASN A 676 -8.95 -26.18 -25.62
CA ASN A 676 -8.58 -25.49 -26.86
C ASN A 676 -8.42 -23.99 -26.56
N MET A 677 -7.17 -23.51 -26.58
CA MET A 677 -6.86 -22.10 -26.81
C MET A 677 -7.35 -21.69 -28.22
N PRO A 678 -7.69 -20.41 -28.47
CA PRO A 678 -8.06 -19.96 -29.80
C PRO A 678 -6.93 -20.22 -30.81
N GLY A 679 -7.31 -20.70 -31.99
CA GLY A 679 -6.41 -21.34 -32.95
C GLY A 679 -5.36 -20.42 -33.58
N VAL A 680 -4.14 -20.94 -33.67
CA VAL A 680 -3.05 -20.42 -34.51
C VAL A 680 -3.45 -20.62 -35.97
N ASN A 681 -3.45 -19.55 -36.78
CA ASN A 681 -3.75 -19.63 -38.20
C ASN A 681 -2.44 -19.64 -39.02
N PRO A 682 -2.11 -20.73 -39.75
CA PRO A 682 -0.81 -20.87 -40.43
C PRO A 682 -0.68 -20.15 -41.78
N GLU A 683 -1.67 -19.37 -42.23
CA GLU A 683 -1.71 -18.79 -43.60
C GLU A 683 -1.23 -17.32 -43.72
N ILE A 684 -0.66 -16.73 -42.68
CA ILE A 684 -0.15 -15.35 -42.75
C ILE A 684 1.35 -15.36 -43.03
N ASP A 685 1.73 -14.78 -44.17
CA ASP A 685 3.12 -14.66 -44.64
C ASP A 685 3.89 -13.63 -43.78
N PHE A 686 4.71 -14.11 -42.85
CA PHE A 686 5.53 -13.27 -41.96
C PHE A 686 6.75 -12.71 -42.73
N PRO A 687 7.03 -11.39 -42.67
CA PRO A 687 8.07 -10.80 -43.50
C PRO A 687 9.47 -11.29 -43.10
N ALA A 688 10.13 -12.02 -44.02
CA ALA A 688 11.55 -12.34 -43.96
C ALA A 688 12.36 -11.47 -44.94
N ILE A 689 13.31 -10.70 -44.42
CA ILE A 689 14.11 -9.72 -45.17
C ILE A 689 15.59 -10.10 -45.11
N GLU A 690 16.18 -10.35 -46.28
CA GLU A 690 17.61 -10.68 -46.39
C GLU A 690 18.45 -9.41 -46.56
N PHE A 691 19.42 -9.20 -45.67
CA PHE A 691 20.37 -8.09 -45.71
C PHE A 691 21.66 -8.57 -46.38
N ARG A 692 21.64 -8.63 -47.71
CA ARG A 692 22.79 -9.02 -48.53
C ARG A 692 23.77 -7.87 -48.67
N SER A 693 25.06 -8.18 -48.61
CA SER A 693 26.14 -7.17 -48.69
C SER A 693 26.06 -6.27 -49.93
N SER A 694 25.50 -6.77 -51.05
CA SER A 694 25.28 -6.00 -52.29
C SER A 694 24.23 -4.89 -52.17
N ASP A 695 23.26 -5.04 -51.27
CA ASP A 695 22.08 -4.17 -51.17
C ASP A 695 22.19 -3.16 -50.01
N LEU A 696 23.17 -3.34 -49.11
CA LEU A 696 23.38 -2.50 -47.92
C LEU A 696 24.07 -1.15 -48.18
N LYS A 697 24.41 -0.85 -49.44
CA LYS A 697 25.03 0.44 -49.77
C LYS A 697 23.96 1.54 -49.82
N ARG A 698 23.98 2.42 -48.80
CA ARG A 698 23.06 3.57 -48.67
C ARG A 698 22.96 4.40 -49.96
N GLY A 699 21.74 4.75 -50.35
CA GLY A 699 21.43 5.53 -51.55
C GLY A 699 21.38 4.73 -52.88
N THR A 700 21.61 3.41 -52.85
CA THR A 700 21.40 2.55 -54.03
C THR A 700 19.95 2.10 -54.17
N GLU A 701 19.57 1.57 -55.34
CA GLU A 701 18.23 1.00 -55.53
C GLU A 701 17.96 -0.18 -54.58
N GLY A 702 18.97 -1.03 -54.34
CA GLY A 702 18.90 -2.13 -53.36
C GLY A 702 18.58 -1.61 -51.96
N TRP A 703 19.27 -0.56 -51.51
CA TRP A 703 19.01 0.07 -50.22
C TRP A 703 17.60 0.64 -50.12
N ASN A 704 17.15 1.39 -51.12
CA ASN A 704 15.80 1.98 -51.12
C ASN A 704 14.71 0.91 -51.09
N ARG A 705 14.93 -0.22 -51.78
CA ARG A 705 14.04 -1.38 -51.73
C ARG A 705 14.00 -2.01 -50.33
N LEU A 706 15.15 -2.14 -49.66
CA LEU A 706 15.21 -2.61 -48.27
C LEU A 706 14.51 -1.63 -47.31
N CYS A 707 14.74 -0.32 -47.44
CA CYS A 707 14.09 0.71 -46.62
C CYS A 707 12.56 0.57 -46.68
N LYS A 708 12.01 0.45 -47.89
CA LYS A 708 10.57 0.28 -48.08
C LYS A 708 10.05 -1.00 -47.41
N ARG A 709 10.72 -2.13 -47.59
CA ARG A 709 10.31 -3.42 -46.98
C ARG A 709 10.37 -3.37 -45.45
N VAL A 710 11.42 -2.77 -44.89
CA VAL A 710 11.59 -2.61 -43.43
C VAL A 710 10.49 -1.71 -42.87
N GLN A 711 10.21 -0.58 -43.53
CA GLN A 711 9.12 0.32 -43.15
C GLN A 711 7.77 -0.41 -43.13
N GLU A 712 7.40 -1.05 -44.25
CA GLU A 712 6.12 -1.76 -44.40
C GLU A 712 5.96 -2.84 -43.33
N ALA A 713 7.03 -3.59 -43.02
CA ALA A 713 7.00 -4.61 -41.99
C ALA A 713 6.82 -4.04 -40.57
N CYS A 714 7.51 -2.96 -40.23
CA CYS A 714 7.39 -2.31 -38.92
C CYS A 714 6.04 -1.57 -38.74
N GLU A 715 5.45 -1.02 -39.80
CA GLU A 715 4.12 -0.41 -39.77
C GLU A 715 3.02 -1.49 -39.62
N THR A 716 3.14 -2.59 -40.36
CA THR A 716 2.10 -3.63 -40.42
C THR A 716 2.16 -4.58 -39.23
N PHE A 717 3.34 -5.15 -38.97
CA PHE A 717 3.51 -6.23 -37.99
C PHE A 717 4.19 -5.75 -36.71
N GLY A 718 4.94 -4.64 -36.75
CA GLY A 718 5.78 -4.20 -35.64
C GLY A 718 7.03 -5.05 -35.42
N CYS A 719 7.26 -6.05 -36.28
CA CYS A 719 8.43 -6.92 -36.26
C CYS A 719 8.65 -7.59 -37.63
N PHE A 720 9.85 -8.15 -37.84
CA PHE A 720 10.19 -8.95 -39.02
C PHE A 720 11.38 -9.87 -38.76
N GLU A 721 11.49 -10.94 -39.56
CA GLU A 721 12.69 -11.79 -39.61
C GLU A 721 13.74 -11.12 -40.51
N VAL A 722 14.98 -11.05 -40.03
CA VAL A 722 16.12 -10.51 -40.77
C VAL A 722 17.26 -11.52 -40.84
N VAL A 723 17.72 -11.82 -42.05
CA VAL A 723 18.92 -12.62 -42.28
C VAL A 723 20.08 -11.67 -42.51
N TYR A 724 21.12 -11.73 -41.67
CA TYR A 724 22.26 -10.83 -41.76
C TYR A 724 23.58 -11.58 -41.94
N GLU A 725 24.15 -11.50 -43.15
CA GLU A 725 25.31 -12.29 -43.58
C GLU A 725 26.56 -12.12 -42.70
N LYS A 726 26.70 -10.97 -42.01
CA LYS A 726 27.88 -10.71 -41.16
C LYS A 726 27.90 -11.57 -39.89
N VAL A 727 26.75 -12.03 -39.41
CA VAL A 727 26.71 -12.93 -38.25
C VAL A 727 26.80 -14.37 -38.74
N SER A 728 27.99 -14.95 -38.58
CA SER A 728 28.22 -16.34 -38.98
C SER A 728 27.42 -17.32 -38.12
N THR A 729 26.95 -18.42 -38.72
CA THR A 729 26.28 -19.52 -38.01
C THR A 729 27.16 -20.05 -36.87
N LYS A 730 28.48 -20.13 -37.10
CA LYS A 730 29.45 -20.59 -36.09
C LYS A 730 29.46 -19.69 -34.85
N LEU A 731 29.49 -18.37 -35.01
CA LEU A 731 29.48 -17.42 -33.89
C LEU A 731 28.23 -17.59 -33.01
N ARG A 732 27.08 -17.82 -33.65
CA ARG A 732 25.81 -18.10 -32.96
C ARG A 732 25.85 -19.43 -32.21
N GLU A 733 26.33 -20.49 -32.85
CA GLU A 733 26.49 -21.81 -32.22
C GLU A 733 27.42 -21.75 -31.01
N ASP A 734 28.56 -21.07 -31.14
CA ASP A 734 29.52 -20.85 -30.05
C ASP A 734 28.85 -20.08 -28.90
N ALA A 735 28.11 -19.00 -29.19
CA ALA A 735 27.40 -18.22 -28.19
C ALA A 735 26.35 -19.03 -27.40
N PHE A 736 25.55 -19.85 -28.10
CA PHE A 736 24.57 -20.74 -27.43
C PHE A 736 25.25 -21.88 -26.65
N GLY A 737 26.38 -22.39 -27.13
CA GLY A 737 27.19 -23.38 -26.39
C GLY A 737 27.69 -22.81 -25.06
N LEU A 738 28.26 -21.62 -25.09
CA LEU A 738 28.76 -20.90 -23.92
C LEU A 738 27.65 -20.47 -22.96
N MET A 739 26.48 -20.10 -23.50
CA MET A 739 25.30 -19.84 -22.69
C MET A 739 24.85 -21.09 -21.90
N LYS A 740 24.87 -22.27 -22.54
CA LYS A 740 24.53 -23.53 -21.87
C LYS A 740 25.53 -23.85 -20.76
N GLU A 741 26.82 -23.63 -20.99
CA GLU A 741 27.84 -23.76 -19.93
C GLU A 741 27.55 -22.82 -18.74
N MET A 742 27.20 -21.56 -19.02
CA MET A 742 26.90 -20.56 -17.99
C MET A 742 25.69 -20.94 -17.12
N VAL A 743 24.64 -21.51 -17.73
CA VAL A 743 23.43 -21.95 -17.01
C VAL A 743 23.76 -23.03 -15.98
N GLU A 744 24.69 -23.94 -16.29
CA GLU A 744 25.09 -25.05 -15.41
C GLU A 744 25.96 -24.61 -14.23
N LEU A 745 26.35 -23.33 -14.15
CA LEU A 745 27.07 -22.80 -13.00
C LEU A 745 26.24 -22.90 -11.70
N PRO A 746 26.89 -23.05 -10.52
CA PRO A 746 26.21 -23.06 -9.23
C PRO A 746 25.36 -21.82 -9.00
N VAL A 747 24.20 -21.97 -8.35
CA VAL A 747 23.27 -20.87 -8.07
C VAL A 747 23.92 -19.75 -7.28
N GLU A 748 24.80 -20.09 -6.33
CA GLU A 748 25.53 -19.13 -5.50
C GLU A 748 26.46 -18.25 -6.33
N THR A 749 27.04 -18.80 -7.40
CA THR A 749 27.87 -18.05 -8.35
C THR A 749 27.01 -17.11 -9.19
N LYS A 750 25.89 -17.61 -9.71
CA LYS A 750 24.95 -16.83 -10.52
C LYS A 750 24.34 -15.66 -9.74
N GLN A 751 24.04 -15.85 -8.45
CA GLN A 751 23.54 -14.82 -7.53
C GLN A 751 24.49 -13.64 -7.32
N LYS A 752 25.79 -13.79 -7.59
CA LYS A 752 26.73 -12.67 -7.52
C LYS A 752 26.43 -11.58 -8.54
N ASN A 753 25.77 -11.95 -9.64
CA ASN A 753 25.33 -11.05 -10.68
C ASN A 753 23.88 -10.59 -10.44
N ASN A 754 23.52 -10.15 -9.22
CA ASN A 754 22.20 -9.56 -8.99
C ASN A 754 22.24 -8.06 -9.29
N SER A 755 21.16 -7.55 -9.89
CA SER A 755 20.99 -6.10 -10.13
C SER A 755 19.59 -5.66 -9.71
N PRO A 756 19.44 -4.49 -9.05
CA PRO A 756 18.14 -3.89 -8.80
C PRO A 756 17.52 -3.28 -10.08
N MET A 757 18.31 -3.09 -11.14
CA MET A 757 17.84 -2.52 -12.40
C MET A 757 17.11 -3.59 -13.23
N PRO A 758 15.90 -3.31 -13.77
CA PRO A 758 15.18 -4.24 -14.61
C PRO A 758 16.04 -4.76 -15.77
N TYR A 759 15.87 -6.03 -16.12
CA TYR A 759 16.64 -6.76 -17.13
C TYR A 759 18.15 -6.92 -16.89
N HIS A 760 18.73 -6.33 -15.84
CA HIS A 760 20.15 -6.51 -15.55
C HIS A 760 20.37 -7.68 -14.61
N GLY A 761 21.54 -8.31 -14.71
CA GLY A 761 21.90 -9.39 -13.81
C GLY A 761 21.15 -10.71 -14.05
N TRP A 762 21.31 -11.63 -13.11
CA TRP A 762 20.75 -12.96 -13.09
C TRP A 762 19.34 -12.95 -12.49
N VAL A 763 18.43 -13.65 -13.16
CA VAL A 763 17.08 -13.93 -12.71
C VAL A 763 16.89 -15.44 -12.75
N GLY A 764 16.90 -16.06 -11.57
CA GLY A 764 16.90 -17.51 -11.44
C GLY A 764 15.53 -18.16 -11.22
N PRO A 765 15.41 -19.46 -11.54
CA PRO A 765 14.26 -20.27 -11.19
C PRO A 765 14.29 -20.64 -9.70
N CYS A 766 14.14 -19.65 -8.82
CA CYS A 766 13.89 -19.89 -7.41
C CYS A 766 12.40 -20.23 -7.21
N LYS A 767 12.08 -21.17 -6.32
CA LYS A 767 10.70 -21.60 -5.96
C LYS A 767 9.72 -20.47 -5.61
N GLN A 768 10.20 -19.23 -5.51
CA GLN A 768 9.48 -18.03 -5.06
C GLN A 768 9.30 -16.95 -6.14
N VAL A 769 9.97 -16.99 -7.31
CA VAL A 769 9.96 -15.86 -8.28
C VAL A 769 9.67 -16.24 -9.74
N SER A 770 10.22 -17.34 -10.27
CA SER A 770 9.88 -17.85 -11.62
C SER A 770 10.06 -19.36 -11.65
N VAL A 771 9.04 -20.10 -12.10
CA VAL A 771 9.13 -21.57 -12.26
C VAL A 771 9.32 -21.93 -13.75
N LEU A 772 9.63 -20.93 -14.60
CA LEU A 772 9.49 -21.07 -16.05
C LEU A 772 10.75 -20.75 -16.86
N TYR A 773 11.63 -19.90 -16.34
CA TYR A 773 12.84 -19.50 -17.06
C TYR A 773 13.95 -19.06 -16.11
N GLU A 774 15.17 -19.08 -16.64
CA GLU A 774 16.38 -18.51 -16.07
C GLU A 774 16.95 -17.48 -17.05
N GLY A 775 17.44 -16.34 -16.58
CA GLY A 775 17.92 -15.26 -17.44
C GLY A 775 19.16 -14.56 -16.90
N PHE A 776 19.99 -14.03 -17.80
CA PHE A 776 21.20 -13.26 -17.48
C PHE A 776 21.25 -12.01 -18.34
N GLY A 777 21.47 -10.84 -17.74
CA GLY A 777 21.67 -9.57 -18.43
C GLY A 777 23.12 -9.07 -18.34
N VAL A 778 23.69 -8.69 -19.48
CA VAL A 778 24.99 -8.02 -19.61
C VAL A 778 24.74 -6.61 -20.13
N GLY A 779 24.87 -5.61 -19.25
CA GLY A 779 24.76 -4.21 -19.64
C GLY A 779 25.93 -3.78 -20.51
N ASP A 780 25.65 -2.99 -21.55
CA ASP A 780 26.64 -2.47 -22.49
C ASP A 780 27.56 -3.55 -23.09
N ALA A 781 26.98 -4.61 -23.64
CA ALA A 781 27.71 -5.80 -24.11
C ALA A 781 28.57 -5.54 -25.38
N SER A 782 28.36 -4.42 -26.07
CA SER A 782 29.27 -3.98 -27.13
C SER A 782 30.55 -3.33 -26.59
N ASN A 783 30.65 -3.08 -25.29
CA ASN A 783 31.89 -2.77 -24.62
C ASN A 783 32.54 -4.05 -24.06
N TYR A 784 33.73 -4.37 -24.56
CA TYR A 784 34.46 -5.58 -24.17
C TYR A 784 34.73 -5.65 -22.66
N ASP A 785 35.02 -4.52 -22.02
CA ASP A 785 35.29 -4.49 -20.58
C ASP A 785 34.05 -4.84 -19.76
N SER A 786 32.86 -4.44 -20.20
CA SER A 786 31.59 -4.80 -19.56
C SER A 786 31.34 -6.31 -19.60
N VAL A 787 31.55 -6.94 -20.76
CA VAL A 787 31.42 -8.40 -20.91
C VAL A 787 32.49 -9.14 -20.10
N LYS A 788 33.72 -8.60 -20.06
CA LYS A 788 34.82 -9.14 -19.27
C LYS A 788 34.54 -9.08 -17.77
N SER A 789 34.01 -7.96 -17.27
CA SER A 789 33.59 -7.83 -15.87
C SER A 789 32.47 -8.82 -15.53
N PHE A 790 31.48 -8.99 -16.41
CA PHE A 790 30.46 -10.03 -16.25
C PHE A 790 31.09 -11.43 -16.18
N ALA A 791 32.00 -11.76 -17.09
CA ALA A 791 32.67 -13.06 -17.13
C ALA A 791 33.50 -13.31 -15.86
N GLN A 792 34.13 -12.29 -15.27
CA GLN A 792 34.86 -12.41 -14.01
C GLN A 792 33.95 -12.71 -12.80
N LEU A 793 32.70 -12.23 -12.82
CA LEU A 793 31.71 -12.56 -11.79
C LEU A 793 31.28 -14.03 -11.86
N MET A 794 31.09 -14.54 -13.07
CA MET A 794 30.63 -15.92 -13.32
C MET A 794 31.78 -16.93 -13.19
N TRP A 795 32.97 -16.60 -13.69
CA TRP A 795 34.17 -17.42 -13.62
C TRP A 795 35.29 -16.63 -12.92
N PRO A 796 35.72 -17.02 -11.70
CA PRO A 796 36.70 -16.27 -10.92
C PRO A 796 38.05 -16.03 -11.62
N ASN A 797 38.43 -16.90 -12.55
CA ASN A 797 39.66 -16.76 -13.36
C ASN A 797 39.42 -16.02 -14.69
N GLY A 798 38.21 -15.50 -14.90
CA GLY A 798 37.73 -14.98 -16.19
C GLY A 798 37.38 -16.10 -17.18
N HIS A 799 36.79 -15.71 -18.31
CA HIS A 799 36.45 -16.63 -19.41
C HIS A 799 36.65 -15.93 -20.77
N PRO A 800 37.89 -15.80 -21.28
CA PRO A 800 38.19 -14.98 -22.47
C PRO A 800 37.38 -15.36 -23.71
N HIS A 801 37.21 -16.65 -23.97
CA HIS A 801 36.40 -17.12 -25.11
C HIS A 801 34.92 -16.71 -25.01
N PHE A 802 34.38 -16.57 -23.78
CA PHE A 802 33.03 -16.08 -23.56
C PHE A 802 32.97 -14.59 -23.84
N SER A 803 33.92 -13.84 -23.27
CA SER A 803 34.02 -12.40 -23.49
C SER A 803 34.13 -12.06 -24.98
N ASP A 804 35.04 -12.71 -25.71
CA ASP A 804 35.27 -12.48 -27.13
C ASP A 804 34.01 -12.82 -27.95
N THR A 805 33.39 -13.97 -27.70
CA THR A 805 32.22 -14.46 -28.46
C THR A 805 31.00 -13.57 -28.23
N ILE A 806 30.65 -13.28 -26.97
CA ILE A 806 29.47 -12.48 -26.63
C ILE A 806 29.66 -11.02 -27.05
N HIS A 807 30.85 -10.44 -26.87
CA HIS A 807 31.16 -9.09 -27.36
C HIS A 807 31.06 -9.00 -28.89
N THR A 808 31.62 -9.98 -29.61
CA THR A 808 31.55 -10.00 -31.09
C THR A 808 30.11 -10.09 -31.56
N LEU A 809 29.31 -10.98 -30.96
CA LEU A 809 27.89 -11.12 -31.29
C LEU A 809 27.12 -9.82 -30.98
N ALA A 810 27.31 -9.25 -29.79
CA ALA A 810 26.64 -8.02 -29.38
C ALA A 810 26.96 -6.84 -30.32
N THR A 811 28.23 -6.69 -30.71
CA THR A 811 28.68 -5.65 -31.64
C THR A 811 28.04 -5.81 -33.02
N GLN A 812 27.97 -7.04 -33.54
CA GLN A 812 27.32 -7.29 -34.83
C GLN A 812 25.80 -7.10 -34.79
N MET A 813 25.14 -7.42 -33.67
CA MET A 813 23.73 -7.12 -33.44
C MET A 813 23.49 -5.61 -33.34
N GLU A 814 24.39 -4.87 -32.69
CA GLU A 814 24.32 -3.40 -32.64
C GLU A 814 24.45 -2.77 -34.03
N ASP A 815 25.40 -3.25 -34.85
CA ASP A 815 25.56 -2.81 -36.24
C ASP A 815 24.29 -3.08 -37.07
N LEU A 816 23.67 -4.25 -36.91
CA LEU A 816 22.42 -4.60 -37.57
C LEU A 816 21.29 -3.65 -37.15
N ASN A 817 21.18 -3.38 -35.84
CA ASN A 817 20.18 -2.44 -35.34
C ASN A 817 20.39 -1.04 -35.94
N LYS A 818 21.63 -0.53 -35.97
CA LYS A 818 21.95 0.77 -36.61
C LYS A 818 21.54 0.81 -38.08
N LEU A 819 21.75 -0.28 -38.83
CA LEU A 819 21.31 -0.36 -40.24
C LEU A 819 19.79 -0.26 -40.38
N ILE A 820 19.03 -1.00 -39.56
CA ILE A 820 17.55 -0.97 -39.58
C ILE A 820 17.05 0.44 -39.26
N TRP A 821 17.65 1.11 -38.27
CA TRP A 821 17.32 2.48 -37.89
C TRP A 821 17.60 3.49 -39.01
N LEU A 822 18.74 3.37 -39.69
CA LEU A 822 19.05 4.19 -40.87
C LEU A 822 18.07 3.95 -42.02
N MET A 823 17.66 2.71 -42.23
CA MET A 823 16.65 2.38 -43.24
C MET A 823 15.29 3.00 -42.93
N LEU A 824 14.88 3.04 -41.66
CA LEU A 824 13.66 3.73 -41.24
C LEU A 824 13.76 5.26 -41.44
N ILE A 825 14.90 5.87 -41.14
CA ILE A 825 15.11 7.29 -41.44
C ILE A 825 14.96 7.58 -42.93
N ASP A 826 15.64 6.79 -43.76
CA ASP A 826 15.65 6.99 -45.20
C ASP A 826 14.27 6.72 -45.82
N SER A 827 13.54 5.73 -45.31
CA SER A 827 12.20 5.41 -45.79
C SER A 827 11.20 6.55 -45.56
N TYR A 828 11.35 7.29 -44.46
CA TYR A 828 10.53 8.46 -44.15
C TYR A 828 11.11 9.79 -44.67
N GLY A 829 12.27 9.77 -45.33
CA GLY A 829 12.93 10.97 -45.84
C GLY A 829 13.43 11.93 -44.75
N LEU A 830 13.75 11.40 -43.57
CA LEU A 830 14.26 12.18 -42.45
C LEU A 830 15.75 12.53 -42.63
N GLY A 831 16.20 13.65 -42.05
CA GLY A 831 17.62 14.01 -42.05
C GLY A 831 18.45 13.15 -41.09
N ASP A 832 19.74 12.98 -41.37
CA ASP A 832 20.69 12.19 -40.55
C ASP A 832 20.72 12.60 -39.06
N ASP A 833 20.48 13.88 -38.79
CA ASP A 833 20.44 14.42 -37.41
C ASP A 833 19.24 13.92 -36.59
N SER A 834 18.23 13.31 -37.23
CA SER A 834 17.02 12.79 -36.57
C SER A 834 17.29 11.57 -35.70
N LEU A 835 18.48 10.95 -35.80
CA LEU A 835 18.85 9.71 -35.09
C LEU A 835 19.86 9.90 -33.95
N LYS A 836 20.18 11.13 -33.50
CA LYS A 836 21.15 11.32 -32.41
C LYS A 836 20.56 10.89 -31.07
N MET A 837 20.69 9.60 -30.76
CA MET A 837 20.33 9.00 -29.48
C MET A 837 21.52 8.23 -28.93
N ASN A 838 21.99 8.61 -27.74
CA ASN A 838 22.99 7.85 -27.02
C ASN A 838 22.31 6.67 -26.31
N TYR A 839 22.77 5.46 -26.59
CA TYR A 839 22.23 4.24 -26.01
C TYR A 839 23.34 3.24 -25.72
N THR A 840 23.02 2.26 -24.89
CA THR A 840 23.83 1.07 -24.63
C THR A 840 23.10 -0.17 -25.12
N THR A 841 23.86 -1.20 -25.47
CA THR A 841 23.32 -2.48 -25.92
C THR A 841 23.26 -3.44 -24.74
N LEU A 842 22.06 -3.73 -24.23
CA LEU A 842 21.85 -4.73 -23.18
C LEU A 842 21.62 -6.10 -23.83
N VAL A 843 22.47 -7.08 -23.55
CA VAL A 843 22.27 -8.47 -24.02
C VAL A 843 21.65 -9.32 -22.92
N ARG A 844 20.55 -10.00 -23.24
CA ARG A 844 19.90 -10.99 -22.38
C ARG A 844 20.08 -12.39 -22.95
N MET A 845 20.50 -13.32 -22.10
CA MET A 845 20.57 -14.74 -22.37
C MET A 845 19.51 -15.44 -21.53
N MET A 846 18.54 -16.12 -22.16
CA MET A 846 17.34 -16.67 -21.50
C MET A 846 17.16 -18.16 -21.79
N LYS A 847 17.11 -18.99 -20.73
CA LYS A 847 16.71 -20.40 -20.79
C LYS A 847 15.26 -20.54 -20.34
N TYR A 848 14.43 -21.21 -21.13
CA TYR A 848 13.04 -21.54 -20.82
C TYR A 848 12.93 -23.04 -20.61
N MET A 849 12.32 -23.45 -19.50
CA MET A 849 12.20 -24.87 -19.13
C MET A 849 11.11 -25.55 -19.95
N ALA A 850 11.37 -26.80 -20.36
CA ALA A 850 10.35 -27.65 -20.97
C ALA A 850 9.15 -27.83 -20.03
N PRO A 851 7.90 -27.96 -20.56
CA PRO A 851 6.74 -28.32 -19.76
C PRO A 851 6.95 -29.63 -18.97
N PRO A 852 6.41 -29.74 -17.73
CA PRO A 852 6.47 -30.99 -16.97
C PRO A 852 5.78 -32.15 -17.70
N PRO A 853 6.17 -33.42 -17.43
CA PRO A 853 5.52 -34.58 -18.02
C PRO A 853 3.99 -34.55 -17.76
N GLY A 854 3.20 -34.48 -18.83
CA GLY A 854 1.73 -34.42 -18.77
C GLY A 854 1.12 -33.06 -19.16
N GLU A 855 1.93 -32.00 -19.28
CA GLU A 855 1.53 -30.72 -19.89
C GLU A 855 2.06 -30.64 -21.33
N TYR A 856 1.21 -30.24 -22.28
CA TYR A 856 1.58 -30.21 -23.70
C TYR A 856 2.15 -28.85 -24.15
N GLU A 857 1.72 -27.75 -23.54
CA GLU A 857 2.17 -26.39 -23.86
C GLU A 857 2.11 -25.48 -22.62
N ARG A 858 3.09 -24.59 -22.47
CA ARG A 858 3.14 -23.59 -21.38
C ARG A 858 3.73 -22.29 -21.89
N GLY A 859 3.18 -21.14 -21.50
CA GLY A 859 3.59 -19.85 -22.06
C GLY A 859 3.86 -18.76 -21.04
N LEU A 860 4.64 -17.76 -21.44
CA LEU A 860 4.73 -16.46 -20.79
C LEU A 860 3.61 -15.53 -21.29
N PHE A 861 3.28 -14.52 -20.49
CA PHE A 861 2.25 -13.54 -20.84
C PHE A 861 2.68 -12.70 -22.05
N ALA A 862 1.68 -12.29 -22.84
CA ALA A 862 1.85 -11.33 -23.92
C ALA A 862 2.33 -9.98 -23.39
N HIS A 863 3.27 -9.35 -24.10
CA HIS A 863 3.76 -8.01 -23.79
C HIS A 863 4.32 -7.30 -25.01
N THR A 864 4.48 -5.97 -24.90
CA THR A 864 5.29 -5.15 -25.79
C THR A 864 6.65 -4.84 -25.16
N ASP A 865 7.65 -4.57 -25.99
CA ASP A 865 9.00 -4.26 -25.53
C ASP A 865 9.13 -2.82 -25.03
N LYS A 866 9.67 -2.66 -23.83
CA LYS A 866 9.94 -1.36 -23.18
C LYS A 866 11.25 -0.71 -23.63
N PRO A 867 12.30 -1.46 -24.00
CA PRO A 867 13.44 -0.94 -24.74
C PRO A 867 13.03 -0.39 -26.10
N VAL A 868 13.90 0.39 -26.74
CA VAL A 868 13.53 1.13 -27.97
C VAL A 868 13.34 0.18 -29.16
N SER A 869 14.19 -0.83 -29.26
CA SER A 869 14.06 -1.95 -30.19
C SER A 869 14.80 -3.17 -29.65
N THR A 870 14.41 -4.35 -30.15
CA THR A 870 14.98 -5.62 -29.74
C THR A 870 15.35 -6.46 -30.95
N LEU A 871 16.52 -7.10 -30.92
CA LEU A 871 16.91 -8.16 -31.84
C LEU A 871 16.94 -9.48 -31.09
N ILE A 872 16.07 -10.42 -31.46
CA ILE A 872 15.93 -11.73 -30.82
C ILE A 872 16.56 -12.81 -31.70
N CYS A 873 17.38 -13.64 -31.07
CA CYS A 873 18.04 -14.79 -31.64
C CYS A 873 17.55 -16.04 -30.87
N GLU A 874 16.78 -16.91 -31.51
CA GLU A 874 16.32 -18.17 -30.91
C GLU A 874 17.32 -19.32 -31.18
N ASP A 875 17.27 -20.37 -30.36
CA ASP A 875 17.91 -21.63 -30.72
C ASP A 875 17.03 -22.43 -31.72
N GLN A 876 17.29 -23.74 -31.87
CA GLN A 876 16.56 -24.59 -32.81
C GLN A 876 15.12 -24.92 -32.35
N ILE A 877 14.67 -24.43 -31.19
CA ILE A 877 13.34 -24.70 -30.65
C ILE A 877 12.49 -23.43 -30.72
N SER A 878 11.63 -23.35 -31.74
CA SER A 878 10.73 -22.21 -31.95
C SER A 878 9.67 -22.11 -30.87
N GLY A 879 9.46 -20.90 -30.36
CA GLY A 879 8.47 -20.63 -29.32
C GLY A 879 7.91 -19.21 -29.30
N LEU A 880 8.48 -18.29 -30.09
CA LEU A 880 7.96 -16.92 -30.18
C LEU A 880 6.68 -16.88 -31.01
N GLU A 881 5.65 -16.27 -30.42
CA GLU A 881 4.39 -15.96 -31.09
C GLU A 881 4.15 -14.45 -31.06
N ILE A 882 3.59 -13.93 -32.15
CA ILE A 882 3.26 -12.51 -32.30
C ILE A 882 1.76 -12.33 -32.57
N GLU A 883 1.20 -11.26 -32.05
CA GLU A 883 -0.18 -10.88 -32.29
C GLU A 883 -0.28 -9.96 -33.50
N VAL A 884 -1.01 -10.39 -34.53
CA VAL A 884 -1.11 -9.64 -35.79
C VAL A 884 -2.38 -8.79 -35.88
N ASN A 885 -3.51 -9.35 -35.45
CA ASN A 885 -4.82 -8.70 -35.36
C ASN A 885 -5.41 -8.98 -33.97
N ASP A 886 -6.35 -8.17 -33.48
CA ASP A 886 -6.95 -8.31 -32.14
C ASP A 886 -7.32 -9.77 -31.80
N GLY A 887 -6.47 -10.44 -31.02
CA GLY A 887 -6.62 -11.83 -30.59
C GLY A 887 -6.08 -12.93 -31.54
N GLN A 888 -5.52 -12.60 -32.70
CA GLN A 888 -4.90 -13.56 -33.64
C GLN A 888 -3.40 -13.69 -33.44
N TRP A 889 -2.94 -14.91 -33.17
CA TRP A 889 -1.54 -15.24 -32.89
C TRP A 889 -0.92 -16.06 -34.03
N ILE A 890 0.28 -15.66 -34.45
CA ILE A 890 1.13 -16.41 -35.38
C ILE A 890 2.31 -16.97 -34.61
N LYS A 891 2.52 -18.28 -34.71
CA LYS A 891 3.75 -18.93 -34.26
C LYS A 891 4.81 -18.80 -35.33
N LEU A 892 5.94 -18.18 -34.98
CA LEU A 892 7.07 -18.03 -35.89
C LEU A 892 7.79 -19.39 -36.02
N THR A 893 7.30 -20.22 -36.93
CA THR A 893 7.87 -21.54 -37.22
C THR A 893 8.80 -21.44 -38.44
N ASN A 894 9.89 -22.22 -38.44
CA ASN A 894 10.88 -22.28 -39.54
C ASN A 894 11.75 -21.03 -39.74
N LEU A 895 12.02 -20.27 -38.68
CA LEU A 895 13.04 -19.20 -38.73
C LEU A 895 14.38 -19.79 -39.18
N SER A 896 15.08 -19.08 -40.05
CA SER A 896 16.41 -19.50 -40.48
C SER A 896 17.37 -19.60 -39.28
N PRO A 897 18.22 -20.64 -39.19
CA PRO A 897 19.26 -20.72 -38.16
C PRO A 897 20.24 -19.53 -38.15
N SER A 898 20.23 -18.71 -39.20
CA SER A 898 21.04 -17.48 -39.35
C SER A 898 20.23 -16.18 -39.27
N SER A 899 18.95 -16.21 -38.89
CA SER A 899 18.12 -15.02 -38.81
C SER A 899 17.88 -14.51 -37.38
N PHE A 900 17.52 -13.24 -37.29
CA PHE A 900 17.09 -12.56 -36.09
C PHE A 900 15.67 -12.09 -36.27
N VAL A 901 14.92 -11.93 -35.19
CA VAL A 901 13.63 -11.22 -35.21
C VAL A 901 13.85 -9.82 -34.67
N PHE A 902 13.64 -8.81 -35.50
CA PHE A 902 13.62 -7.41 -35.07
C PHE A 902 12.23 -7.06 -34.54
N VAL A 903 12.16 -6.42 -33.38
CA VAL A 903 10.91 -6.00 -32.73
C VAL A 903 10.97 -4.50 -32.42
N VAL A 904 9.91 -3.78 -32.78
CA VAL A 904 9.73 -2.36 -32.47
C VAL A 904 9.24 -2.21 -31.02
N GLY A 905 9.98 -1.45 -30.22
CA GLY A 905 9.61 -1.15 -28.85
C GLY A 905 8.72 0.10 -28.69
N ASP A 906 8.16 0.27 -27.49
CA ASP A 906 7.28 1.38 -27.13
C ASP A 906 7.93 2.76 -27.38
N PRO A 907 9.22 3.01 -27.04
CA PRO A 907 9.85 4.30 -27.32
C PRO A 907 9.99 4.59 -28.82
N LEU A 908 10.22 3.58 -29.67
CA LEU A 908 10.30 3.76 -31.13
C LEU A 908 8.92 4.05 -31.74
N LYS A 909 7.86 3.46 -31.17
CA LYS A 909 6.48 3.85 -31.46
C LYS A 909 6.21 5.31 -31.07
N ALA A 910 6.67 5.75 -29.90
CA ALA A 910 6.52 7.15 -29.48
C ALA A 910 7.29 8.12 -30.40
N TRP A 911 8.54 7.80 -30.74
CA TRP A 911 9.37 8.57 -31.68
C TRP A 911 8.70 8.72 -33.04
N SER A 912 8.11 7.66 -33.57
CA SER A 912 7.42 7.67 -34.87
C SER A 912 6.00 8.26 -34.84
N ASN A 913 5.58 8.88 -33.73
CA ASN A 913 4.22 9.38 -33.52
C ASN A 913 3.13 8.32 -33.77
N GLY A 914 3.40 7.06 -33.42
CA GLY A 914 2.46 5.94 -33.60
C GLY A 914 2.44 5.32 -34.99
N ARG A 915 3.27 5.76 -35.95
CA ARG A 915 3.36 5.15 -37.29
C ARG A 915 3.91 3.73 -37.24
N LEU A 916 4.90 3.48 -36.38
CA LEU A 916 5.42 2.14 -36.15
C LEU A 916 4.61 1.44 -35.04
N LYS A 917 4.29 0.16 -35.24
CA LYS A 917 3.54 -0.65 -34.26
C LYS A 917 4.50 -1.27 -33.26
N SER A 918 4.23 -1.15 -31.95
CA SER A 918 4.83 -2.06 -30.97
C SER A 918 3.92 -3.27 -30.82
N VAL A 919 4.44 -4.45 -31.12
CA VAL A 919 3.68 -5.69 -31.25
C VAL A 919 3.64 -6.47 -29.94
N ASN A 920 2.45 -6.95 -29.58
CA ASN A 920 2.32 -7.94 -28.51
C ASN A 920 2.95 -9.25 -28.95
N HIS A 921 3.88 -9.76 -28.16
CA HIS A 921 4.49 -11.05 -28.40
C HIS A 921 4.57 -11.87 -27.11
N ARG A 922 4.62 -13.18 -27.25
CA ARG A 922 4.70 -14.14 -26.13
C ARG A 922 5.61 -15.29 -26.47
N VAL A 923 6.14 -15.94 -25.42
CA VAL A 923 6.94 -17.15 -25.56
C VAL A 923 6.12 -18.35 -25.13
N MET A 924 6.01 -19.33 -26.01
CA MET A 924 5.38 -20.63 -25.79
C MET A 924 6.44 -21.74 -25.79
N MET A 925 6.43 -22.58 -24.76
CA MET A 925 7.25 -23.78 -24.65
C MET A 925 6.38 -25.00 -24.95
N SER A 926 6.80 -25.77 -25.94
CA SER A 926 6.15 -27.01 -26.40
C SER A 926 7.21 -28.10 -26.60
N GLY A 927 6.90 -29.34 -26.23
CA GLY A 927 7.84 -30.48 -26.38
C GLY A 927 8.62 -30.83 -25.10
N ASP A 928 9.67 -31.64 -25.24
CA ASP A 928 10.43 -32.25 -24.13
C ASP A 928 11.82 -31.64 -23.91
N LYS A 929 12.14 -30.52 -24.58
CA LYS A 929 13.45 -29.87 -24.54
C LYS A 929 13.37 -28.42 -24.06
N ASP A 930 14.37 -28.01 -23.31
CA ASP A 930 14.56 -26.61 -22.90
C ASP A 930 14.87 -25.74 -24.12
N ARG A 931 14.30 -24.53 -24.15
CA ARG A 931 14.50 -23.53 -25.21
C ARG A 931 15.46 -22.44 -24.75
N TYR A 932 16.31 -21.96 -25.65
CA TYR A 932 17.29 -20.91 -25.36
C TYR A 932 17.09 -19.71 -26.30
N SER A 933 17.28 -18.49 -25.81
CA SER A 933 17.32 -17.30 -26.65
C SER A 933 18.35 -16.30 -26.18
N ILE A 934 18.96 -15.58 -27.13
CA ILE A 934 19.81 -14.42 -26.89
C ILE A 934 19.11 -13.20 -27.51
N ALA A 935 18.95 -12.12 -26.76
CA ALA A 935 18.31 -10.91 -27.27
C ALA A 935 19.17 -9.68 -26.95
N ALA A 936 19.30 -8.77 -27.91
CA ALA A 936 19.95 -7.47 -27.73
C ALA A 936 18.89 -6.38 -27.70
N PHE A 937 18.89 -5.59 -26.62
CA PHE A 937 17.95 -4.51 -26.36
C PHE A 937 18.67 -3.17 -26.44
N VAL A 938 18.07 -2.22 -27.14
CA VAL A 938 18.56 -0.83 -27.22
C VAL A 938 18.02 -0.04 -26.03
N ILE A 939 18.92 0.33 -25.11
CA ILE A 939 18.60 1.06 -23.88
C ILE A 939 19.21 2.46 -23.95
N PRO A 940 18.38 3.51 -24.12
CA PRO A 940 18.83 4.90 -24.03
C PRO A 940 19.54 5.19 -22.71
N ASN A 941 20.54 6.05 -22.77
CA ASN A 941 21.26 6.46 -21.56
C ASN A 941 20.37 7.34 -20.67
N GLU A 942 20.67 7.38 -19.37
CA GLU A 942 19.93 8.20 -18.41
C GLU A 942 19.87 9.68 -18.84
N GLY A 943 18.69 10.31 -18.68
CA GLY A 943 18.41 11.66 -19.16
C GLY A 943 18.08 11.77 -20.65
N THR A 944 17.97 10.65 -21.39
CA THR A 944 17.56 10.69 -22.80
C THR A 944 16.07 10.98 -22.93
N ILE A 945 15.75 12.06 -23.62
CA ILE A 945 14.38 12.46 -23.97
C ILE A 945 14.08 12.02 -25.41
N ILE A 946 13.11 11.13 -25.57
CA ILE A 946 12.60 10.71 -26.88
C ILE A 946 11.65 11.78 -27.42
N LYS A 947 11.99 12.33 -28.58
CA LYS A 947 11.25 13.40 -29.25
C LYS A 947 10.77 12.95 -30.61
N THR A 948 9.52 13.27 -30.92
CA THR A 948 8.93 13.05 -32.23
C THR A 948 9.51 14.04 -33.25
N PRO A 949 10.07 13.57 -34.38
CA PRO A 949 10.47 14.42 -35.51
C PRO A 949 9.31 15.29 -35.99
N LYS A 950 9.60 16.52 -36.43
CA LYS A 950 8.56 17.47 -36.86
C LYS A 950 7.84 16.98 -38.11
N GLU A 951 8.54 16.24 -38.95
CA GLU A 951 8.06 15.63 -40.19
C GLU A 951 6.96 14.58 -39.96
N PHE A 952 6.83 14.07 -38.73
CA PHE A 952 5.75 13.15 -38.35
C PHE A 952 4.52 13.85 -37.75
N ILE A 953 4.53 15.17 -37.67
CA ILE A 953 3.46 15.98 -37.10
C ILE A 953 2.91 16.89 -38.20
N ASP A 954 1.71 16.59 -38.66
CA ASP A 954 0.99 17.36 -39.68
C ASP A 954 -0.52 17.41 -39.35
N ASP A 955 -1.30 18.13 -40.17
CA ASP A 955 -2.75 18.29 -39.94
C ASP A 955 -3.53 16.96 -39.99
N GLN A 956 -2.99 15.94 -40.67
CA GLN A 956 -3.60 14.61 -40.74
C GLN A 956 -3.11 13.70 -39.60
N HIS A 957 -1.92 13.96 -39.05
CA HIS A 957 -1.31 13.22 -37.94
C HIS A 957 -0.87 14.20 -36.84
N PRO A 958 -1.81 14.67 -36.00
CA PRO A 958 -1.47 15.53 -34.88
C PRO A 958 -0.54 14.80 -33.92
N ARG A 959 0.21 15.57 -33.14
CA ARG A 959 1.15 15.03 -32.15
C ARG A 959 0.41 14.18 -31.11
N LEU A 960 0.66 12.86 -31.11
CA LEU A 960 0.05 11.91 -30.18
C LEU A 960 0.80 11.87 -28.86
N PHE A 961 2.14 11.76 -28.91
CA PHE A 961 2.97 11.59 -27.72
C PHE A 961 3.71 12.88 -27.34
N LYS A 962 3.70 13.23 -26.05
CA LYS A 962 4.57 14.27 -25.49
C LYS A 962 6.04 13.82 -25.51
N ASP A 963 6.97 14.76 -25.30
CA ASP A 963 8.38 14.43 -25.10
C ASP A 963 8.47 13.42 -23.94
N LEU A 964 9.14 12.29 -24.17
CA LEU A 964 9.13 11.14 -23.28
C LEU A 964 10.52 10.99 -22.64
N ASP A 965 10.63 11.15 -21.32
CA ASP A 965 11.83 10.70 -20.60
C ASP A 965 11.85 9.16 -20.57
N PHE A 966 12.89 8.58 -21.17
CA PHE A 966 13.00 7.12 -21.27
C PHE A 966 13.06 6.46 -19.89
N MET A 967 13.84 7.00 -18.94
CA MET A 967 14.04 6.36 -17.65
C MET A 967 12.81 6.46 -16.76
N GLU A 968 12.07 7.57 -16.82
CA GLU A 968 10.78 7.68 -16.12
C GLU A 968 9.77 6.67 -16.68
N PHE A 969 9.66 6.55 -18.00
CA PHE A 969 8.78 5.57 -18.64
C PHE A 969 9.20 4.13 -18.31
N PHE A 970 10.49 3.84 -18.42
CA PHE A 970 11.02 2.51 -18.17
C PHE A 970 10.79 2.07 -16.73
N LEU A 971 11.05 2.94 -15.75
CA LEU A 971 10.75 2.67 -14.34
C LEU A 971 9.24 2.57 -14.07
N PHE A 972 8.43 3.42 -14.70
CA PHE A 972 6.98 3.33 -14.64
C PHE A 972 6.48 1.97 -15.15
N ALA A 973 6.95 1.48 -16.29
CA ALA A 973 6.50 0.22 -16.88
C ALA A 973 6.77 -1.00 -15.98
N PHE A 974 7.76 -0.94 -15.08
CA PHE A 974 8.05 -1.99 -14.10
C PHE A 974 7.54 -1.68 -12.68
N SER A 975 6.90 -0.52 -12.49
CA SER A 975 6.32 -0.09 -11.22
C SER A 975 5.04 -0.88 -10.87
N ASP A 976 4.67 -0.91 -9.58
CA ASP A 976 3.43 -1.57 -9.15
C ASP A 976 2.15 -0.98 -9.81
N PRO A 977 2.00 0.35 -10.03
CA PRO A 977 0.89 0.93 -10.79
C PRO A 977 0.73 0.38 -12.21
N ALA A 978 1.84 0.12 -12.91
CA ALA A 978 1.83 -0.41 -14.27
C ALA A 978 1.35 -1.87 -14.37
N ARG A 979 1.39 -2.64 -13.28
CA ARG A 979 1.05 -4.09 -13.28
C ARG A 979 -0.42 -4.40 -13.57
N HIS A 980 -1.29 -3.38 -13.58
CA HIS A 980 -2.72 -3.52 -13.82
C HIS A 980 -3.18 -2.90 -15.15
N ILE A 981 -2.24 -2.28 -15.87
CA ILE A 981 -2.46 -1.72 -17.20
C ILE A 981 -2.03 -2.80 -18.20
N ASP A 982 -2.78 -2.97 -19.28
CA ASP A 982 -2.34 -3.88 -20.34
C ASP A 982 -0.98 -3.44 -20.89
N ASN A 983 -0.08 -4.39 -21.15
CA ASN A 983 1.29 -4.07 -21.56
C ASN A 983 1.34 -3.18 -22.79
N GLY A 984 0.41 -3.37 -23.74
CA GLY A 984 0.28 -2.54 -24.94
C GLY A 984 -0.29 -1.13 -24.70
N GLU A 985 -0.89 -0.89 -23.53
CA GLU A 985 -1.50 0.40 -23.14
C GLU A 985 -0.59 1.26 -22.27
N LEU A 986 0.47 0.69 -21.69
CA LEU A 986 1.38 1.38 -20.76
C LEU A 986 1.92 2.71 -21.29
N LEU A 987 2.33 2.75 -22.56
CA LEU A 987 2.82 3.98 -23.20
C LEU A 987 1.74 5.07 -23.26
N HIS A 988 0.49 4.70 -23.58
CA HIS A 988 -0.63 5.64 -23.66
C HIS A 988 -0.98 6.19 -22.27
N VAL A 989 -1.04 5.32 -21.26
CA VAL A 989 -1.32 5.75 -19.89
C VAL A 989 -0.22 6.65 -19.35
N PHE A 990 1.05 6.32 -19.59
CA PHE A 990 2.18 7.17 -19.20
C PHE A 990 2.14 8.54 -19.90
N ALA A 991 1.73 8.55 -21.18
CA ALA A 991 1.54 9.77 -21.95
C ALA A 991 0.33 10.61 -21.49
N GLY A 992 -0.53 10.08 -20.61
CA GLY A 992 -1.76 10.73 -20.16
C GLY A 992 -2.90 10.67 -21.17
N LEU A 993 -2.85 9.70 -22.10
CA LEU A 993 -3.86 9.47 -23.14
C LEU A 993 -4.85 8.41 -22.67
N SER A 994 -6.13 8.58 -23.00
CA SER A 994 -7.11 7.49 -22.86
C SER A 994 -6.75 6.36 -23.84
N PRO A 995 -6.81 5.08 -23.43
CA PRO A 995 -6.59 3.97 -24.35
C PRO A 995 -7.58 4.06 -25.53
N PRO A 996 -7.18 3.69 -26.74
CA PRO A 996 -8.11 3.62 -27.86
C PRO A 996 -9.21 2.62 -27.50
N VAL A 997 -10.47 3.07 -27.56
CA VAL A 997 -11.63 2.20 -27.33
C VAL A 997 -11.62 1.14 -28.43
N SER A 998 -11.34 -0.11 -28.09
CA SER A 998 -11.56 -1.24 -29.00
C SER A 998 -13.06 -1.38 -29.26
N ASN A 999 -13.43 -1.41 -30.54
CA ASN A 999 -14.82 -1.60 -30.99
C ASN A 999 -15.23 -3.07 -30.93
#